data_AF-A0A3M2KP04-F1
#
_entry.id   AF-A0A3M2KP04-F1
#
_cell.length_a   1.000
_cell.length_b   1.000
_cell.length_c   1.000
_cell.angle_alpha   90.00
_cell.angle_beta   90.00
_cell.angle_gamma   90.00
#
_symmetry.space_group_name_H-M   'P 1'
#
loop_
_entity.id
_entity.type
_entity.pdbx_description
1 polymer ?
#
loop_
_entity_poly.entity_id
_entity_poly.type
_entity_poly.pdbx_seq_one_letter_code
_entity_poly.pdbx_strand_id
1 'polypeptide(L)'
;MRFQEDLTFYLNGKMASGTGTEALELLPALLARYRRLEALRHDYPLVLFRGEEGPEMRPLSALLDDALEKLPRDEEGDRLRYRARRMEQEIRKNSRDQVESLSTLWEQAQAEIAGSSSSREPGSLKEDLARLREMLPAVAQVIDCGPQAPSRALKHLWEGEQARKAARLGRRIDRLLMGLENLLRADEAASAAGLSANRLRESMGPGFASEFDFKSMSQLLTALPHTGLPESRRERIRQLIHTLKSQRFFPTALDSKEKSLYEFTFTSCAEALRAYYQRLPRMIALAKAILMAELEVEGTYREDVHDSLFRQMGISELEPLQEFPDYLIYLNVSQAPVGELFKLIEALSAGLSIKVLLQIDDLRYHLESGNGHPGGGIRSEQLARMALGLGDVFVLQAPASHLARVSEHVRRGLRYPGPALFCVYSGAQGRSEGFPPYLMAAAALESRAFPLWVYDPAAGPDWASRFSVEGNPRPEQDWPMHQLTYEDAEHQRRQEEIAFTPVDFLALDPRLSGHLSPVPPDRWHDRMVPVAVFLEEEAEDLPQRVPYLLMVDSQDRLHRVLVTRKLIQEAQRYREHWHALRELGGVCNSFVERAVAEERRAWEEELARQSAETPPEVESEQEAPVEAAVAEETVSEEAPSPTRSPDEPYIETERCSSCNECIQINDRMFRYNENKQAYIADLSAGTYEEIVRAAERCQLAIIHPGKPWNPDEPNLEELMKRAEPFL
;
A
#
# COMPACT_ATOMS: atom_id res chain seq x y z
N MET A 1 20.06 -10.62 -45.99
CA MET A 1 20.72 -9.31 -45.76
C MET A 1 20.00 -8.52 -44.68
N ARG A 2 18.70 -8.19 -44.82
CA ARG A 2 17.94 -7.40 -43.82
C ARG A 2 17.96 -7.97 -42.39
N PHE A 3 17.62 -9.26 -42.22
CA PHE A 3 17.70 -9.93 -40.91
C PHE A 3 19.11 -9.94 -40.29
N GLN A 4 20.17 -9.98 -41.10
CA GLN A 4 21.55 -9.99 -40.57
C GLN A 4 21.94 -8.63 -39.97
N GLU A 5 21.41 -7.53 -40.51
CA GLU A 5 21.59 -6.19 -39.94
C GLU A 5 20.86 -6.07 -38.60
N ASP A 6 19.61 -6.51 -38.56
CA ASP A 6 18.77 -6.47 -37.34
C ASP A 6 19.35 -7.36 -36.24
N LEU A 7 19.86 -8.54 -36.61
CA LEU A 7 20.58 -9.45 -35.70
C LEU A 7 21.89 -8.83 -35.20
N THR A 8 22.62 -8.12 -36.06
CA THR A 8 23.85 -7.41 -35.67
C THR A 8 23.55 -6.29 -34.67
N PHE A 9 22.45 -5.56 -34.88
CA PHE A 9 21.99 -4.56 -33.92
C PHE A 9 21.58 -5.21 -32.59
N TYR A 10 20.78 -6.28 -32.61
CA TYR A 10 20.39 -7.01 -31.40
C TYR A 10 21.62 -7.43 -30.57
N LEU A 11 22.63 -8.02 -31.22
CA LEU A 11 23.80 -8.54 -30.53
C LEU A 11 24.77 -7.44 -30.05
N ASN A 12 25.00 -6.42 -30.88
CA ASN A 12 26.12 -5.49 -30.68
C ASN A 12 25.71 -4.03 -30.46
N GLY A 13 24.43 -3.68 -30.62
CA GLY A 13 23.91 -2.31 -30.55
C GLY A 13 24.43 -1.38 -31.66
N LYS A 14 25.07 -1.93 -32.71
CA LYS A 14 25.67 -1.16 -33.81
C LYS A 14 24.76 -1.21 -35.03
N MET A 15 24.29 -0.05 -35.47
CA MET A 15 23.57 0.12 -36.75
C MET A 15 24.54 0.38 -37.90
N ALA A 16 24.22 -0.15 -39.10
CA ALA A 16 24.96 0.14 -40.33
C ALA A 16 24.54 1.48 -40.97
N SER A 17 23.28 1.91 -40.77
CA SER A 17 22.74 3.22 -41.15
C SER A 17 21.26 3.32 -40.69
N GLY A 18 20.92 4.27 -39.82
CA GLY A 18 19.54 4.48 -39.37
C GLY A 18 19.34 5.76 -38.58
N THR A 19 18.19 6.41 -38.75
CA THR A 19 17.71 7.56 -37.98
C THR A 19 17.51 7.16 -36.53
N GLY A 20 18.19 7.83 -35.59
CA GLY A 20 18.10 7.52 -34.16
C GLY A 20 16.70 7.77 -33.59
N THR A 21 16.37 7.07 -32.50
CA THR A 21 15.12 7.19 -31.73
C THR A 21 14.87 8.61 -31.21
N GLU A 22 15.93 9.38 -30.95
CA GLU A 22 15.87 10.76 -30.47
C GLU A 22 15.16 11.72 -31.44
N ALA A 23 15.17 11.44 -32.74
CA ALA A 23 14.51 12.29 -33.74
C ALA A 23 12.99 12.12 -33.79
N LEU A 24 12.43 11.06 -33.19
CA LEU A 24 11.04 10.64 -33.38
C LEU A 24 10.15 10.79 -32.13
N GLU A 25 10.71 11.22 -30.97
CA GLU A 25 9.97 11.36 -29.70
C GLU A 25 9.06 10.15 -29.41
N LEU A 26 9.63 8.96 -29.56
CA LEU A 26 8.91 7.69 -29.44
C LEU A 26 8.52 7.41 -27.98
N LEU A 27 7.29 6.96 -27.79
CA LEU A 27 6.79 6.42 -26.53
C LEU A 27 6.26 5.00 -26.74
N PRO A 28 6.34 4.10 -25.74
CA PRO A 28 5.68 2.80 -25.81
C PRO A 28 4.20 2.96 -26.18
N ALA A 29 3.69 2.10 -27.06
CA ALA A 29 2.35 2.27 -27.64
C ALA A 29 1.24 2.33 -26.60
N LEU A 30 1.35 1.53 -25.53
CA LEU A 30 0.40 1.52 -24.42
C LEU A 30 0.41 2.83 -23.62
N LEU A 31 1.51 3.59 -23.66
CA LEU A 31 1.65 4.86 -22.96
C LEU A 31 1.26 6.09 -23.79
N ALA A 32 1.08 5.94 -25.11
CA ALA A 32 0.78 7.04 -26.03
C ALA A 32 -0.48 7.82 -25.60
N ARG A 33 -1.53 7.14 -25.13
CA ARG A 33 -2.78 7.76 -24.65
C ARG A 33 -2.60 8.64 -23.40
N TYR A 34 -1.49 8.50 -22.69
CA TYR A 34 -1.20 9.23 -21.45
C TYR A 34 -0.27 10.44 -21.65
N ARG A 35 0.06 10.81 -22.90
CA ARG A 35 0.85 12.02 -23.22
C ARG A 35 0.31 13.30 -22.54
N ARG A 36 -1.01 13.37 -22.31
CA ARG A 36 -1.68 14.47 -21.59
C ARG A 36 -2.28 13.97 -20.28
N LEU A 37 -1.43 13.74 -19.28
CA LEU A 37 -1.84 13.21 -17.97
C LEU A 37 -2.89 14.10 -17.28
N GLU A 38 -2.86 15.41 -17.50
CA GLU A 38 -3.76 16.37 -16.84
C GLU A 38 -5.22 16.20 -17.26
N ALA A 39 -5.45 15.65 -18.45
CA ALA A 39 -6.79 15.32 -18.93
C ALA A 39 -7.34 14.03 -18.31
N LEU A 40 -6.48 13.23 -17.66
CA LEU A 40 -6.81 11.92 -17.14
C LEU A 40 -6.94 11.95 -15.62
N ARG A 41 -7.96 11.26 -15.13
CA ARG A 41 -8.19 11.07 -13.72
C ARG A 41 -7.26 9.99 -13.17
N HIS A 42 -6.55 10.31 -12.11
CA HIS A 42 -5.60 9.42 -11.45
C HIS A 42 -5.51 9.72 -9.95
N ASP A 43 -4.67 8.98 -9.22
CA ASP A 43 -4.62 9.00 -7.75
C ASP A 43 -4.00 10.29 -7.17
N TYR A 44 -3.45 11.16 -8.02
CA TYR A 44 -2.91 12.45 -7.63
C TYR A 44 -3.75 13.64 -8.16
N PRO A 45 -3.72 14.79 -7.45
CA PRO A 45 -2.93 15.06 -6.25
C PRO A 45 -3.48 14.41 -4.98
N LEU A 46 -2.60 14.18 -4.00
CA LEU A 46 -2.98 13.66 -2.67
C LEU A 46 -3.29 14.81 -1.72
N VAL A 47 -4.30 14.60 -0.89
CA VAL A 47 -4.74 15.52 0.15
C VAL A 47 -4.33 14.94 1.50
N LEU A 48 -3.46 15.67 2.19
CA LEU A 48 -2.97 15.38 3.53
C LEU A 48 -3.79 16.19 4.53
N PHE A 49 -4.53 15.52 5.41
CA PHE A 49 -5.36 16.18 6.41
C PHE A 49 -5.43 15.35 7.69
N ARG A 50 -6.08 15.90 8.71
CA ARG A 50 -6.36 15.20 9.97
C ARG A 50 -7.85 14.92 10.05
N GLY A 51 -8.21 13.65 9.86
CA GLY A 51 -9.57 13.15 10.06
C GLY A 51 -9.87 12.87 11.53
N GLU A 52 -11.05 12.31 11.79
CA GLU A 52 -11.49 11.91 13.14
C GLU A 52 -10.59 10.81 13.72
N GLU A 53 -10.25 9.83 12.87
CA GLU A 53 -9.33 8.74 13.17
C GLU A 53 -7.87 9.09 12.88
N GLY A 54 -7.50 10.37 12.92
CA GLY A 54 -6.11 10.84 12.88
C GLY A 54 -5.58 11.25 11.50
N PRO A 55 -4.26 11.13 11.24
CA PRO A 55 -3.67 11.61 9.99
C PRO A 55 -4.15 10.76 8.81
N GLU A 56 -4.74 11.42 7.82
CA GLU A 56 -5.21 10.80 6.58
C GLU A 56 -4.46 11.35 5.37
N MET A 57 -4.31 10.46 4.38
CA MET A 57 -3.75 10.75 3.07
C MET A 57 -4.65 10.09 2.05
N ARG A 58 -5.38 10.88 1.26
CA ARG A 58 -6.33 10.37 0.26
C ARG A 58 -6.20 11.10 -1.06
N PRO A 59 -6.46 10.46 -2.20
CA PRO A 59 -6.59 11.15 -3.48
C PRO A 59 -7.67 12.22 -3.42
N LEU A 60 -7.44 13.38 -4.04
CA LEU A 60 -8.48 14.41 -4.20
C LEU A 60 -9.71 13.84 -4.92
N SER A 61 -9.46 12.97 -5.91
CA SER A 61 -10.47 12.24 -6.65
C SER A 61 -11.38 11.43 -5.71
N ALA A 62 -10.82 10.65 -4.79
CA ALA A 62 -11.58 9.85 -3.84
C ALA A 62 -12.39 10.73 -2.86
N LEU A 63 -11.82 11.82 -2.35
CA LEU A 63 -12.55 12.74 -1.47
C LEU A 63 -13.75 13.39 -2.16
N LEU A 64 -13.59 13.75 -3.43
CA LEU A 64 -14.69 14.30 -4.23
C LEU A 64 -15.73 13.22 -4.54
N ASP A 65 -15.33 11.98 -4.83
CA ASP A 65 -16.30 10.90 -5.07
C ASP A 65 -17.16 10.63 -3.83
N ASP A 66 -16.54 10.48 -2.66
CA ASP A 66 -17.26 10.30 -1.38
C ASP A 66 -18.21 11.46 -1.08
N ALA A 67 -17.80 12.69 -1.41
CA ALA A 67 -18.65 13.87 -1.28
C ALA A 67 -19.85 13.77 -2.24
N LEU A 68 -19.59 13.51 -3.52
CA LEU A 68 -20.61 13.46 -4.55
C LEU A 68 -21.59 12.29 -4.38
N GLU A 69 -21.18 11.16 -3.80
CA GLU A 69 -22.08 10.04 -3.48
C GLU A 69 -23.23 10.44 -2.55
N LYS A 70 -23.00 11.42 -1.66
CA LYS A 70 -24.01 11.93 -0.73
C LYS A 70 -25.04 12.86 -1.37
N LEU A 71 -24.82 13.28 -2.62
CA LEU A 71 -25.73 14.16 -3.33
C LEU A 71 -26.91 13.39 -3.95
N PRO A 72 -28.12 13.97 -3.95
CA PRO A 72 -29.27 13.39 -4.65
C PRO A 72 -28.99 13.19 -6.14
N ARG A 73 -29.74 12.26 -6.76
CA ARG A 73 -29.71 12.01 -8.22
C ARG A 73 -30.80 12.82 -8.92
N ASP A 74 -30.73 14.14 -8.74
CA ASP A 74 -31.60 15.13 -9.37
C ASP A 74 -30.77 16.12 -10.20
N GLU A 75 -31.44 17.05 -10.89
CA GLU A 75 -30.79 18.05 -11.74
C GLU A 75 -29.76 18.90 -10.97
N GLU A 76 -29.99 19.15 -9.68
CA GLU A 76 -29.08 19.89 -8.82
C GLU A 76 -27.83 19.08 -8.48
N GLY A 77 -27.99 17.80 -8.13
CA GLY A 77 -26.91 16.87 -7.90
C GLY A 77 -26.04 16.66 -9.13
N ASP A 78 -26.64 16.51 -10.31
CA ASP A 78 -25.90 16.37 -11.57
C ASP A 78 -25.11 17.64 -11.93
N ARG A 79 -25.69 18.82 -11.69
CA ARG A 79 -24.99 20.11 -11.83
C ARG A 79 -23.78 20.20 -10.90
N LEU A 80 -23.91 19.80 -9.64
CA LEU A 80 -22.82 19.78 -8.66
C LEU A 80 -21.72 18.76 -9.04
N ARG A 81 -22.09 17.57 -9.53
CA ARG A 81 -21.13 16.57 -10.04
C ARG A 81 -20.31 17.12 -11.20
N TYR A 82 -20.96 17.76 -12.17
CA TYR A 82 -20.27 18.39 -13.30
C TYR A 82 -19.28 19.48 -12.84
N ARG A 83 -19.72 20.36 -11.93
CA ARG A 83 -18.88 21.43 -11.38
C ARG A 83 -17.70 20.89 -10.57
N ALA A 84 -17.92 19.83 -9.78
CA ALA A 84 -16.88 19.17 -9.00
C ALA A 84 -15.81 18.51 -9.90
N ARG A 85 -16.21 17.84 -11.00
CA ARG A 85 -15.26 17.26 -11.96
C ARG A 85 -14.41 18.31 -12.65
N ARG A 86 -15.00 19.46 -13.00
CA ARG A 86 -14.27 20.60 -13.57
C ARG A 86 -13.28 21.19 -12.55
N MET A 87 -13.71 21.33 -11.29
CA MET A 87 -12.83 21.79 -10.20
C MET A 87 -11.66 20.83 -9.97
N GLU A 88 -11.91 19.52 -9.94
CA GLU A 88 -10.88 18.48 -9.83
C GLU A 88 -9.81 18.64 -10.91
N GLN A 89 -10.23 18.89 -12.15
CA GLN A 89 -9.33 19.05 -13.30
C GLN A 89 -8.46 20.31 -13.18
N GLU A 90 -9.01 21.45 -12.79
CA GLU A 90 -8.22 22.68 -12.62
C GLU A 90 -7.27 22.59 -11.43
N ILE A 91 -7.69 22.03 -10.28
CA ILE A 91 -6.79 21.82 -9.12
C ILE A 91 -5.60 20.94 -9.51
N ARG A 92 -5.82 19.88 -10.29
CA ARG A 92 -4.73 19.00 -10.78
C ARG A 92 -3.74 19.72 -11.70
N LYS A 93 -4.21 20.67 -12.53
CA LYS A 93 -3.31 21.48 -13.36
C LYS A 93 -2.44 22.43 -12.51
N ASN A 94 -3.00 22.94 -11.42
CA ASN A 94 -2.36 23.95 -10.57
C ASN A 94 -1.46 23.37 -9.47
N SER A 95 -1.61 22.09 -9.11
CA SER A 95 -0.84 21.45 -8.03
C SER A 95 0.64 21.16 -8.35
N ARG A 96 1.11 21.44 -9.57
CA ARG A 96 2.42 21.00 -10.10
C ARG A 96 3.60 21.33 -9.18
N ASP A 97 4.18 20.30 -8.57
CA ASP A 97 5.38 20.31 -7.70
C ASP A 97 5.35 21.26 -6.48
N GLN A 98 4.22 21.92 -6.22
CA GLN A 98 4.07 22.81 -5.07
C GLN A 98 3.22 22.15 -3.99
N VAL A 99 3.51 22.52 -2.74
CA VAL A 99 2.62 22.19 -1.63
C VAL A 99 1.88 23.43 -1.25
N GLU A 100 0.59 23.35 -1.49
CA GLU A 100 -0.35 24.42 -1.21
C GLU A 100 -1.46 23.91 -0.32
N SER A 101 -2.16 24.85 0.31
CA SER A 101 -3.39 24.50 1.02
C SER A 101 -4.49 24.20 0.01
N LEU A 102 -5.36 23.25 0.34
CA LEU A 102 -6.52 22.94 -0.51
C LEU A 102 -7.40 24.18 -0.74
N SER A 103 -7.51 25.07 0.26
CA SER A 103 -8.25 26.32 0.14
C SER A 103 -7.65 27.25 -0.92
N THR A 104 -6.32 27.38 -0.96
CA THR A 104 -5.62 28.24 -1.93
C THR A 104 -5.80 27.72 -3.36
N LEU A 105 -5.59 26.41 -3.58
CA LEU A 105 -5.81 25.80 -4.89
C LEU A 105 -7.28 25.88 -5.34
N TRP A 106 -8.21 25.77 -4.39
CA TRP A 106 -9.64 25.92 -4.67
C TRP A 106 -9.98 27.34 -5.13
N GLU A 107 -9.44 28.37 -4.49
CA GLU A 107 -9.64 29.77 -4.87
C GLU A 107 -9.03 30.08 -6.25
N GLN A 108 -7.83 29.56 -6.53
CA GLN A 108 -7.18 29.69 -7.84
C GLN A 108 -8.01 29.03 -8.95
N ALA A 109 -8.39 27.76 -8.76
CA ALA A 109 -9.21 27.03 -9.72
C ALA A 109 -10.59 27.67 -9.90
N GLN A 110 -11.19 28.22 -8.84
CA GLN A 110 -12.44 28.99 -8.94
C GLN A 110 -12.27 30.24 -9.83
N ALA A 111 -11.16 30.97 -9.70
CA ALA A 111 -10.89 32.15 -10.52
C ALA A 111 -10.72 31.79 -12.01
N GLU A 112 -10.06 30.68 -12.32
CA GLU A 112 -9.87 30.18 -13.69
C GLU A 112 -11.17 29.70 -14.33
N ILE A 113 -12.01 28.99 -13.57
CA ILE A 113 -13.34 28.55 -14.01
C ILE A 113 -14.23 29.77 -14.29
N ALA A 114 -14.19 30.79 -13.43
CA ALA A 114 -14.92 32.03 -13.64
C ALA A 114 -14.42 32.80 -14.87
N GLY A 115 -13.09 32.91 -15.06
CA GLY A 115 -12.48 33.60 -16.19
C GLY A 115 -12.70 32.95 -17.55
N SER A 116 -12.88 31.62 -17.60
CA SER A 116 -13.16 30.86 -18.82
C SER A 116 -14.64 30.76 -19.18
N SER A 117 -15.55 31.19 -18.28
CA SER A 117 -16.99 31.19 -18.54
C SER A 117 -17.46 32.44 -19.29
N SER A 118 -17.83 32.29 -20.57
CA SER A 118 -18.48 33.35 -21.34
C SER A 118 -19.92 33.56 -20.85
N SER A 119 -20.10 34.52 -19.93
CA SER A 119 -21.30 35.37 -19.76
C SER A 119 -22.71 34.73 -19.85
N ARG A 120 -22.92 33.48 -19.39
CA ARG A 120 -24.25 32.84 -19.37
C ARG A 120 -24.60 31.92 -18.20
N GLU A 121 -23.83 31.86 -17.13
CA GLU A 121 -24.25 31.14 -15.91
C GLU A 121 -24.48 32.12 -14.74
N PRO A 122 -25.74 32.45 -14.41
CA PRO A 122 -26.06 33.46 -13.40
C PRO A 122 -25.94 32.88 -11.99
N GLY A 123 -25.27 33.61 -11.09
CA GLY A 123 -25.46 33.57 -9.63
C GLY A 123 -24.97 32.34 -8.85
N SER A 124 -25.26 31.12 -9.31
CA SER A 124 -25.13 29.88 -8.50
C SER A 124 -23.75 29.24 -8.48
N LEU A 125 -22.82 29.61 -9.38
CA LEU A 125 -21.51 28.95 -9.47
C LEU A 125 -20.71 29.11 -8.17
N LYS A 126 -20.69 30.32 -7.61
CA LYS A 126 -19.95 30.59 -6.37
C LYS A 126 -20.57 29.88 -5.17
N GLU A 127 -21.90 29.82 -5.11
CA GLU A 127 -22.64 29.13 -4.04
C GLU A 127 -22.45 27.62 -4.11
N ASP A 128 -22.54 27.04 -5.31
CA ASP A 128 -22.30 25.61 -5.53
C ASP A 128 -20.86 25.21 -5.21
N LEU A 129 -19.87 26.01 -5.61
CA LEU A 129 -18.47 25.75 -5.28
C LEU A 129 -18.19 25.94 -3.78
N ALA A 130 -18.87 26.87 -3.11
CA ALA A 130 -18.80 27.00 -1.66
C ALA A 130 -19.38 25.75 -0.97
N ARG A 131 -20.53 25.26 -1.43
CA ARG A 131 -21.15 24.04 -0.91
C ARG A 131 -20.24 22.81 -1.11
N LEU A 132 -19.64 22.66 -2.28
CA LEU A 132 -18.67 21.59 -2.54
C LEU A 132 -17.43 21.72 -1.64
N ARG A 133 -16.96 22.94 -1.36
CA ARG A 133 -15.83 23.19 -0.48
C ARG A 133 -16.11 22.83 0.97
N GLU A 134 -17.34 23.05 1.44
CA GLU A 134 -17.80 22.68 2.80
C GLU A 134 -17.81 21.17 3.03
N MET A 135 -17.95 20.38 1.97
CA MET A 135 -17.91 18.91 2.03
C MET A 135 -16.47 18.35 2.15
N LEU A 136 -15.45 19.17 1.93
CA LEU A 136 -14.05 18.79 1.98
C LEU A 136 -13.36 19.26 3.27
N PRO A 137 -12.27 18.61 3.70
CA PRO A 137 -11.55 19.00 4.91
C PRO A 137 -11.15 20.49 4.91
N ALA A 138 -11.38 21.17 6.04
CA ALA A 138 -11.08 22.61 6.16
C ALA A 138 -9.57 22.88 6.13
N VAL A 139 -8.79 22.09 6.87
CA VAL A 139 -7.33 22.19 6.95
C VAL A 139 -6.73 20.98 6.25
N ALA A 140 -6.26 21.20 5.03
CA ALA A 140 -5.63 20.17 4.22
C ALA A 140 -4.50 20.74 3.37
N GLN A 141 -3.42 19.98 3.23
CA GLN A 141 -2.33 20.25 2.30
C GLN A 141 -2.50 19.35 1.08
N VAL A 142 -2.21 19.89 -0.10
CA VAL A 142 -2.25 19.15 -1.35
C VAL A 142 -0.82 18.93 -1.83
N ILE A 143 -0.49 17.68 -2.16
CA ILE A 143 0.81 17.29 -2.72
C ILE A 143 0.59 16.64 -4.09
N ASP A 144 1.34 17.08 -5.09
CA ASP A 144 1.39 16.40 -6.39
C ASP A 144 2.47 15.29 -6.39
N CYS A 145 2.44 14.42 -7.40
CA CYS A 145 3.41 13.34 -7.55
C CYS A 145 4.74 13.89 -8.08
N GLY A 146 5.57 14.36 -7.15
CA GLY A 146 6.90 14.90 -7.44
C GLY A 146 8.00 14.33 -6.53
N PRO A 147 9.25 14.83 -6.65
CA PRO A 147 10.41 14.32 -5.90
C PRO A 147 10.26 14.37 -4.37
N GLN A 148 9.41 15.27 -3.86
CA GLN A 148 9.18 15.43 -2.41
C GLN A 148 7.90 14.75 -1.93
N ALA A 149 7.13 14.11 -2.82
CA ALA A 149 5.87 13.48 -2.45
C ALA A 149 6.06 12.34 -1.43
N PRO A 150 7.02 11.40 -1.61
CA PRO A 150 7.23 10.31 -0.65
C PRO A 150 7.58 10.81 0.76
N SER A 151 8.53 11.75 0.83
CA SER A 151 9.01 12.29 2.11
C SER A 151 7.91 13.03 2.85
N ARG A 152 7.12 13.86 2.16
CA ARG A 152 6.02 14.62 2.77
C ARG A 152 4.85 13.73 3.19
N ALA A 153 4.46 12.78 2.34
CA ALA A 153 3.41 11.82 2.63
C ALA A 153 3.73 11.03 3.91
N LEU A 154 4.94 10.44 3.99
CA LEU A 154 5.34 9.67 5.14
C LEU A 154 5.51 10.55 6.38
N LYS A 155 6.07 11.76 6.24
CA LYS A 155 6.22 12.72 7.34
C LYS A 155 4.88 13.02 7.99
N HIS A 156 3.86 13.35 7.20
CA HIS A 156 2.52 13.69 7.69
C HIS A 156 1.89 12.53 8.49
N LEU A 157 1.97 11.32 7.96
CA LEU A 157 1.46 10.14 8.65
C LEU A 157 2.24 9.86 9.94
N TRP A 158 3.57 9.96 9.90
CA TRP A 158 4.43 9.78 11.08
C TRP A 158 4.18 10.84 12.14
N GLU A 159 4.07 12.13 11.79
CA GLU A 159 3.80 13.22 12.73
C GLU A 159 2.48 13.00 13.48
N GLY A 160 1.45 12.51 12.77
CA GLY A 160 0.18 12.19 13.42
C GLY A 160 0.26 10.99 14.37
N GLU A 161 1.03 9.95 14.04
CA GLU A 161 1.28 8.83 14.96
C GLU A 161 2.16 9.23 16.15
N GLN A 162 3.18 10.07 15.94
CA GLN A 162 4.00 10.62 17.04
C GLN A 162 3.18 11.51 17.97
N ALA A 163 2.32 12.37 17.43
CA ALA A 163 1.44 13.21 18.23
C ALA A 163 0.51 12.38 19.12
N ARG A 164 0.07 11.20 18.66
CA ARG A 164 -0.73 10.25 19.45
C ARG A 164 0.09 9.61 20.57
N LYS A 165 1.29 9.11 20.27
CA LYS A 165 2.22 8.55 21.27
C LYS A 165 2.53 9.59 22.35
N ALA A 166 2.92 10.80 21.91
CA ALA A 166 3.22 11.93 22.79
C ALA A 166 2.02 12.33 23.66
N ALA A 167 0.80 12.41 23.12
CA ALA A 167 -0.39 12.75 23.89
C ALA A 167 -0.75 11.67 24.92
N ARG A 168 -0.56 10.38 24.61
CA ARG A 168 -0.82 9.27 25.55
C ARG A 168 0.14 9.33 26.73
N LEU A 169 1.44 9.41 26.45
CA LEU A 169 2.47 9.41 27.47
C LEU A 169 2.50 10.72 28.25
N GLY A 170 2.26 11.87 27.59
CA GLY A 170 2.11 13.17 28.24
C GLY A 170 1.01 13.16 29.30
N ARG A 171 -0.18 12.61 28.96
CA ARG A 171 -1.27 12.44 29.94
C ARG A 171 -0.91 11.51 31.10
N ARG A 172 -0.15 10.43 30.82
CA ARG A 172 0.33 9.51 31.86
C ARG A 172 1.28 10.22 32.82
N ILE A 173 2.25 10.97 32.29
CA ILE A 173 3.20 11.77 33.07
C ILE A 173 2.47 12.84 33.88
N ASP A 174 1.52 13.57 33.29
CA ASP A 174 0.76 14.61 33.99
C ASP A 174 -0.03 14.04 35.17
N ARG A 175 -0.65 12.85 35.01
CA ARG A 175 -1.34 12.14 36.10
C ARG A 175 -0.37 11.74 37.21
N LEU A 176 0.80 11.20 36.86
CA LEU A 176 1.83 10.81 37.84
C LEU A 176 2.37 12.03 38.59
N LEU A 177 2.64 13.14 37.88
CA LEU A 177 3.07 14.38 38.49
C LEU A 177 2.04 14.90 39.51
N MET A 178 0.75 14.93 39.13
CA MET A 178 -0.32 15.30 40.06
C MET A 178 -0.39 14.37 41.27
N GLY A 179 -0.28 13.05 41.06
CA GLY A 179 -0.30 12.05 42.13
C GLY A 179 0.87 12.24 43.12
N LEU A 180 2.09 12.37 42.60
CA LEU A 180 3.30 12.58 43.40
C LEU A 180 3.28 13.92 44.16
N GLU A 181 2.81 14.99 43.52
CA GLU A 181 2.64 16.30 44.18
C GLU A 181 1.59 16.23 45.30
N ASN A 182 0.49 15.50 45.08
CA ASN A 182 -0.53 15.30 46.11
C ASN A 182 0.00 14.49 47.29
N LEU A 183 0.85 13.47 47.07
CA LEU A 183 1.53 12.75 48.15
C LEU A 183 2.41 13.67 48.99
N LEU A 184 3.21 14.55 48.36
CA LEU A 184 4.03 15.52 49.09
C LEU A 184 3.18 16.55 49.83
N ARG A 185 2.07 17.04 49.24
CA ARG A 185 1.14 17.97 49.91
C ARG A 185 0.45 17.32 51.11
N ALA A 186 0.02 16.06 50.98
CA ALA A 186 -0.59 15.32 52.08
C ALA A 186 0.38 15.10 53.24
N ASP A 187 1.64 14.77 52.93
CA ASP A 187 2.71 14.65 53.91
C ASP A 187 3.02 15.99 54.59
N GLU A 188 3.11 17.10 53.83
CA GLU A 188 3.30 18.43 54.41
C GLU A 188 2.13 18.82 55.32
N ALA A 189 0.88 18.51 54.94
CA ALA A 189 -0.30 18.75 55.76
C ALA A 189 -0.29 17.92 57.07
N ALA A 190 0.22 16.69 57.02
CA ALA A 190 0.38 15.82 58.19
C ALA A 190 1.63 16.15 59.05
N SER A 191 2.55 16.98 58.55
CA SER A 191 3.75 17.38 59.27
C SER A 191 3.44 18.31 60.45
N ALA A 192 4.38 18.43 61.40
CA ALA A 192 4.24 19.36 62.53
C ALA A 192 4.03 20.84 62.08
N ALA A 193 4.57 21.21 60.91
CA ALA A 193 4.37 22.53 60.32
C ALA A 193 2.95 22.70 59.72
N GLY A 194 2.43 21.66 59.06
CA GLY A 194 1.07 21.62 58.50
C GLY A 194 -0.01 21.56 59.58
N LEU A 195 0.27 20.88 60.69
CA LEU A 195 -0.61 20.79 61.87
C LEU A 195 -0.53 22.00 62.80
N SER A 196 0.14 23.09 62.39
CA SER A 196 0.18 24.33 63.17
C SER A 196 -1.19 25.00 63.21
N ALA A 197 -1.53 25.66 64.32
CA ALA A 197 -2.83 26.30 64.50
C ALA A 197 -3.20 27.29 63.37
N ASN A 198 -2.21 27.97 62.79
CA ASN A 198 -2.42 28.91 61.67
C ASN A 198 -2.79 28.20 60.36
N ARG A 199 -2.06 27.14 59.98
CA ARG A 199 -2.34 26.34 58.77
C ARG A 199 -3.67 25.59 58.88
N LEU A 200 -4.01 25.05 60.07
CA LEU A 200 -5.31 24.40 60.32
C LEU A 200 -6.48 25.38 60.13
N ARG A 201 -6.36 26.60 60.67
CA ARG A 201 -7.35 27.67 60.48
C ARG A 201 -7.50 28.09 59.01
N GLU A 202 -6.40 28.17 58.26
CA GLU A 202 -6.42 28.46 56.82
C GLU A 202 -7.09 27.35 56.01
N SER A 203 -6.83 26.07 56.36
CA SER A 203 -7.39 24.91 55.65
C SER A 203 -8.88 24.70 55.85
N MET A 204 -9.43 25.07 57.03
CA MET A 204 -10.87 24.93 57.35
C MET A 204 -11.71 26.12 56.85
N GLY A 205 -11.07 27.19 56.40
CA GLY A 205 -11.73 28.40 55.91
C GLY A 205 -12.31 29.29 57.01
N PRO A 206 -12.71 30.54 56.68
CA PRO A 206 -13.09 31.55 57.67
C PRO A 206 -14.42 31.26 58.39
N GLY A 207 -15.28 30.39 57.84
CA GLY A 207 -16.61 30.10 58.38
C GLY A 207 -16.61 29.32 59.69
N PHE A 208 -15.55 28.57 59.98
CA PHE A 208 -15.43 27.74 61.20
C PHE A 208 -14.42 28.30 62.20
N ALA A 209 -13.90 29.50 61.96
CA ALA A 209 -12.81 30.10 62.75
C ALA A 209 -13.21 30.36 64.23
N SER A 210 -14.50 30.50 64.52
CA SER A 210 -15.04 30.72 65.86
C SER A 210 -15.55 29.45 66.56
N GLU A 211 -15.67 28.32 65.85
CA GLU A 211 -16.24 27.07 66.38
C GLU A 211 -15.17 26.12 66.93
N PHE A 212 -13.91 26.25 66.49
CA PHE A 212 -12.81 25.38 66.89
C PHE A 212 -11.68 26.14 67.61
N ASP A 213 -11.14 25.55 68.69
CA ASP A 213 -9.85 25.97 69.26
C ASP A 213 -8.70 25.29 68.53
N PHE A 214 -8.20 25.95 67.48
CA PHE A 214 -7.10 25.46 66.65
C PHE A 214 -5.79 25.29 67.41
N LYS A 215 -5.60 25.96 68.56
CA LYS A 215 -4.39 25.82 69.38
C LYS A 215 -4.42 24.48 70.13
N SER A 216 -5.56 24.17 70.75
CA SER A 216 -5.78 22.87 71.42
C SER A 216 -5.77 21.71 70.41
N MET A 217 -6.36 21.89 69.23
CA MET A 217 -6.37 20.88 68.17
C MET A 217 -4.96 20.58 67.62
N SER A 218 -4.15 21.62 67.42
CA SER A 218 -2.74 21.48 67.00
C SER A 218 -1.92 20.69 68.01
N GLN A 219 -2.10 20.94 69.31
CA GLN A 219 -1.44 20.20 70.40
C GLN A 219 -1.85 18.72 70.43
N LEU A 220 -3.13 18.40 70.22
CA LEU A 220 -3.62 17.02 70.19
C LEU A 220 -3.10 16.25 68.97
N LEU A 221 -3.11 16.87 67.79
CA LEU A 221 -2.67 16.22 66.55
C LEU A 221 -1.15 16.04 66.49
N THR A 222 -0.37 16.96 67.08
CA THR A 222 1.10 16.82 67.15
C THR A 222 1.58 15.86 68.25
N ALA A 223 0.73 15.53 69.23
CA ALA A 223 1.04 14.54 70.25
C ALA A 223 0.93 13.07 69.75
N LEU A 224 0.31 12.84 68.59
CA LEU A 224 0.25 11.53 67.96
C LEU A 224 1.61 11.16 67.33
N PRO A 225 1.99 9.86 67.31
CA PRO A 225 3.22 9.44 66.66
C PRO A 225 3.23 9.85 65.18
N HIS A 226 4.36 10.39 64.72
CA HIS A 226 4.51 10.90 63.35
C HIS A 226 4.16 9.84 62.31
N THR A 227 3.11 10.08 61.53
CA THR A 227 2.70 9.28 60.38
C THR A 227 3.29 9.80 59.05
N GLY A 228 4.29 10.69 59.13
CA GLY A 228 4.90 11.31 57.96
C GLY A 228 5.73 10.33 57.13
N LEU A 229 5.90 10.64 55.86
CA LEU A 229 6.74 9.88 54.93
C LEU A 229 8.20 9.85 55.42
N PRO A 230 8.89 8.70 55.35
CA PRO A 230 10.32 8.62 55.57
C PRO A 230 11.08 9.63 54.71
N GLU A 231 12.21 10.16 55.20
CA GLU A 231 13.00 11.13 54.43
C GLU A 231 13.51 10.55 53.11
N SER A 232 13.87 9.26 53.08
CA SER A 232 14.24 8.52 51.87
C SER A 232 13.14 8.58 50.80
N ARG A 233 11.89 8.33 51.22
CA ARG A 233 10.71 8.37 50.35
C ARG A 233 10.39 9.77 49.85
N ARG A 234 10.48 10.80 50.71
CA ARG A 234 10.29 12.20 50.31
C ARG A 234 11.30 12.62 49.24
N GLU A 235 12.57 12.30 49.45
CA GLU A 235 13.64 12.65 48.52
C GLU A 235 13.46 11.93 47.18
N ARG A 236 13.12 10.63 47.21
CA ARG A 236 12.77 9.86 46.01
C ARG A 236 11.62 10.51 45.23
N ILE A 237 10.51 10.86 45.88
CA ILE A 237 9.37 11.50 45.22
C ILE A 237 9.77 12.84 44.57
N ARG A 238 10.58 13.66 45.26
CA ARG A 238 11.09 14.93 44.67
C ARG A 238 11.97 14.68 43.45
N GLN A 239 12.84 13.68 43.50
CA GLN A 239 13.70 13.29 42.37
C GLN A 239 12.87 12.77 41.18
N LEU A 240 11.80 12.01 41.44
CA LEU A 240 10.87 11.56 40.39
C LEU A 240 10.17 12.74 39.73
N ILE A 241 9.61 13.67 40.52
CA ILE A 241 8.99 14.90 39.99
C ILE A 241 9.99 15.70 39.15
N HIS A 242 11.23 15.86 39.62
CA HIS A 242 12.28 16.56 38.89
C HIS A 242 12.60 15.88 37.55
N THR A 243 12.73 14.55 37.53
CA THR A 243 13.02 13.77 36.33
C THR A 243 11.88 13.85 35.32
N LEU A 244 10.64 13.71 35.78
CA LEU A 244 9.43 13.79 34.94
C LEU A 244 9.22 15.20 34.35
N LYS A 245 9.56 16.28 35.08
CA LYS A 245 9.46 17.66 34.57
C LYS A 245 10.61 18.04 33.63
N SER A 246 11.83 17.58 33.91
CA SER A 246 13.04 17.95 33.14
C SER A 246 13.20 17.22 31.80
N GLN A 247 12.37 16.20 31.53
CA GLN A 247 12.40 15.45 30.27
C GLN A 247 12.18 16.33 29.03
N ARG A 248 12.77 15.95 27.89
CA ARG A 248 12.70 16.70 26.61
C ARG A 248 12.17 15.88 25.44
N PHE A 249 11.56 14.72 25.72
CA PHE A 249 11.07 13.77 24.72
C PHE A 249 9.63 14.09 24.28
N PHE A 250 8.80 14.61 25.19
CA PHE A 250 7.38 14.84 24.94
C PHE A 250 6.94 16.22 25.41
N PRO A 251 5.95 16.83 24.75
CA PRO A 251 5.22 17.95 25.32
C PRO A 251 4.34 17.45 26.49
N THR A 252 4.39 18.15 27.63
CA THR A 252 3.46 17.97 28.75
C THR A 252 2.59 19.22 28.91
N ALA A 253 1.38 19.08 29.47
CA ALA A 253 0.47 20.23 29.63
C ALA A 253 1.04 21.34 30.54
N LEU A 254 1.99 20.96 31.39
CA LEU A 254 2.69 21.83 32.33
C LEU A 254 3.92 22.53 31.73
N ASP A 255 4.25 22.26 30.46
CA ASP A 255 5.43 22.85 29.81
C ASP A 255 5.20 24.31 29.41
N SER A 256 6.24 25.13 29.60
CA SER A 256 6.29 26.47 29.04
C SER A 256 6.50 26.40 27.51
N LYS A 257 5.98 27.39 26.77
CA LYS A 257 6.12 27.49 25.31
C LYS A 257 7.58 27.50 24.81
N GLU A 258 8.57 27.71 25.69
CA GLU A 258 10.00 27.82 25.35
C GLU A 258 10.79 26.52 25.58
N LYS A 259 10.15 25.43 26.03
CA LYS A 259 10.86 24.17 26.28
C LYS A 259 11.35 23.55 24.97
N SER A 260 12.67 23.40 24.83
CA SER A 260 13.29 22.84 23.63
C SER A 260 13.20 21.31 23.62
N LEU A 261 12.25 20.76 22.86
CA LEU A 261 12.10 19.32 22.65
C LEU A 261 13.20 18.77 21.71
N TYR A 262 13.46 17.47 21.78
CA TYR A 262 14.35 16.81 20.82
C TYR A 262 13.69 16.70 19.44
N GLU A 263 14.50 16.85 18.39
CA GLU A 263 14.11 16.50 17.03
C GLU A 263 14.34 15.01 16.77
N PHE A 264 13.38 14.38 16.08
CA PHE A 264 13.38 12.94 15.75
C PHE A 264 13.43 12.68 14.24
N THR A 265 13.56 13.72 13.43
CA THR A 265 13.75 13.63 11.98
C THR A 265 15.23 13.78 11.62
N PHE A 266 15.72 12.92 10.74
CA PHE A 266 17.13 12.88 10.33
C PHE A 266 17.24 12.63 8.82
N THR A 267 18.36 13.01 8.22
CA THR A 267 18.71 12.72 6.81
C THR A 267 19.89 11.75 6.69
N SER A 268 20.37 11.20 7.80
CA SER A 268 21.50 10.27 7.89
C SER A 268 21.24 9.22 8.98
N CYS A 269 21.56 7.96 8.69
CA CYS A 269 21.53 6.87 9.66
C CYS A 269 22.59 7.05 10.74
N ALA A 270 23.77 7.56 10.39
CA ALA A 270 24.84 7.79 11.34
C ALA A 270 24.46 8.86 12.39
N GLU A 271 23.79 9.93 11.97
CA GLU A 271 23.31 10.97 12.87
C GLU A 271 22.17 10.47 13.78
N ALA A 272 21.21 9.73 13.21
CA ALA A 272 20.12 9.15 13.97
C ALA A 272 20.61 8.18 15.06
N LEU A 273 21.53 7.27 14.71
CA LEU A 273 22.14 6.34 15.66
C LEU A 273 22.92 7.08 16.76
N ARG A 274 23.70 8.10 16.40
CA ARG A 274 24.42 8.93 17.38
C ARG A 274 23.45 9.62 18.33
N ALA A 275 22.39 10.22 17.81
CA ALA A 275 21.36 10.88 18.62
C ALA A 275 20.67 9.88 19.56
N TYR A 276 20.36 8.67 19.06
CA TYR A 276 19.79 7.59 19.87
C TYR A 276 20.70 7.23 21.04
N TYR A 277 21.96 6.87 20.79
CA TYR A 277 22.89 6.47 21.85
C TYR A 277 23.18 7.59 22.85
N GLN A 278 23.19 8.86 22.41
CA GLN A 278 23.32 10.01 23.33
C GLN A 278 22.09 10.20 24.22
N ARG A 279 20.90 9.88 23.73
CA ARG A 279 19.62 10.06 24.44
C ARG A 279 19.25 8.84 25.28
N LEU A 280 19.82 7.66 24.98
CA LEU A 280 19.50 6.39 25.61
C LEU A 280 19.59 6.39 27.14
N PRO A 281 20.64 6.93 27.80
CA PRO A 281 20.68 7.00 29.26
C PRO A 281 19.53 7.83 29.85
N ARG A 282 19.13 8.90 29.16
CA ARG A 282 18.00 9.76 29.57
C ARG A 282 16.66 9.07 29.36
N MET A 283 16.52 8.27 28.29
CA MET A 283 15.32 7.46 28.05
C MET A 283 15.15 6.39 29.13
N ILE A 284 16.21 5.67 29.47
CA ILE A 284 16.22 4.65 30.53
C ILE A 284 15.87 5.28 31.88
N ALA A 285 16.49 6.42 32.22
CA ALA A 285 16.20 7.13 33.46
C ALA A 285 14.73 7.57 33.56
N LEU A 286 14.17 8.08 32.45
CA LEU A 286 12.77 8.49 32.40
C LEU A 286 11.81 7.29 32.50
N ALA A 287 12.08 6.21 31.78
CA ALA A 287 11.26 4.99 31.83
C ALA A 287 11.23 4.38 33.24
N LYS A 288 12.40 4.31 33.91
CA LYS A 288 12.49 3.91 35.31
C LYS A 288 11.71 4.85 36.22
N ALA A 289 11.84 6.17 36.02
CA ALA A 289 11.10 7.16 36.81
C ALA A 289 9.58 7.03 36.65
N ILE A 290 9.08 6.69 35.46
CA ILE A 290 7.64 6.45 35.23
C ILE A 290 7.17 5.23 36.05
N LEU A 291 7.87 4.09 35.95
CA LEU A 291 7.51 2.88 36.70
C LEU A 291 7.60 3.08 38.22
N MET A 292 8.66 3.75 38.68
CA MET A 292 8.81 4.10 40.10
C MET A 292 7.69 5.04 40.58
N ALA A 293 7.32 6.02 39.76
CA ALA A 293 6.23 6.95 40.08
C ALA A 293 4.87 6.23 40.17
N GLU A 294 4.61 5.25 39.31
CA GLU A 294 3.39 4.43 39.37
C GLU A 294 3.29 3.68 40.70
N LEU A 295 4.34 2.96 41.06
CA LEU A 295 4.41 2.23 42.33
C LEU A 295 4.28 3.15 43.55
N GLU A 296 4.82 4.37 43.48
CA GLU A 296 4.69 5.36 44.55
C GLU A 296 3.28 5.91 44.69
N VAL A 297 2.63 6.24 43.57
CA VAL A 297 1.25 6.75 43.54
C VAL A 297 0.26 5.68 43.99
N GLU A 298 0.49 4.42 43.64
CA GLU A 298 -0.30 3.28 44.11
C GLU A 298 -0.02 2.89 45.57
N GLY A 299 1.09 3.39 46.14
CA GLY A 299 1.51 3.05 47.50
C GLY A 299 2.08 1.63 47.66
N THR A 300 2.43 0.97 46.56
CA THR A 300 2.98 -0.39 46.51
C THR A 300 4.51 -0.43 46.49
N TYR A 301 5.18 0.74 46.47
CA TYR A 301 6.64 0.82 46.43
C TYR A 301 7.31 0.25 47.70
N ARG A 302 8.19 -0.74 47.50
CA ARG A 302 9.00 -1.38 48.54
C ARG A 302 10.48 -1.13 48.29
N GLU A 303 11.12 -0.38 49.19
CA GLU A 303 12.55 0.03 49.05
C GLU A 303 13.51 -1.17 49.01
N ASP A 304 13.25 -2.21 49.79
CA ASP A 304 14.08 -3.42 49.87
C ASP A 304 14.12 -4.21 48.55
N VAL A 305 12.98 -4.27 47.85
CA VAL A 305 12.83 -5.05 46.62
C VAL A 305 13.11 -4.18 45.39
N HIS A 306 12.40 -3.06 45.26
CA HIS A 306 12.36 -2.28 44.04
C HIS A 306 13.67 -1.52 43.77
N ASP A 307 14.39 -1.05 44.80
CA ASP A 307 15.65 -0.35 44.58
C ASP A 307 16.71 -1.27 43.95
N SER A 308 16.69 -2.57 44.28
CA SER A 308 17.59 -3.57 43.69
C SER A 308 17.19 -3.87 42.25
N LEU A 309 15.89 -4.03 41.99
CA LEU A 309 15.31 -4.28 40.68
C LEU A 309 15.64 -3.15 39.70
N PHE A 310 15.32 -1.90 40.05
CA PHE A 310 15.57 -0.75 39.18
C PHE A 310 17.06 -0.48 38.93
N ARG A 311 17.95 -0.91 39.84
CA ARG A 311 19.41 -0.83 39.62
C ARG A 311 19.89 -1.79 38.54
N GLN A 312 19.34 -3.01 38.51
CA GLN A 312 19.73 -4.05 37.56
C GLN A 312 19.00 -3.95 36.22
N MET A 313 17.83 -3.28 36.21
CA MET A 313 16.97 -3.21 35.03
C MET A 313 17.65 -2.54 33.82
N GLY A 314 17.70 -3.28 32.71
CA GLY A 314 18.24 -2.87 31.42
C GLY A 314 17.18 -2.36 30.45
N ILE A 315 17.56 -2.24 29.18
CA ILE A 315 16.67 -1.73 28.10
C ILE A 315 15.56 -2.74 27.79
N SER A 316 15.90 -4.04 27.74
CA SER A 316 14.97 -5.11 27.35
C SER A 316 13.79 -5.32 28.29
N GLU A 317 13.89 -4.86 29.53
CA GLU A 317 12.88 -5.05 30.59
C GLU A 317 11.96 -3.82 30.74
N LEU A 318 12.21 -2.75 29.97
CA LEU A 318 11.47 -1.49 30.07
C LEU A 318 10.37 -1.41 29.00
N GLU A 319 9.20 -1.96 29.30
CA GLU A 319 7.99 -1.83 28.46
C GLU A 319 7.67 -0.38 28.05
N PRO A 320 7.82 0.66 28.90
CA PRO A 320 7.51 2.04 28.52
C PRO A 320 8.35 2.57 27.36
N LEU A 321 9.46 1.91 26.98
CA LEU A 321 10.30 2.35 25.85
C LEU A 321 9.57 2.29 24.51
N GLN A 322 8.57 1.43 24.35
CA GLN A 322 7.78 1.35 23.11
C GLN A 322 6.88 2.58 22.90
N GLU A 323 6.61 3.34 23.96
CA GLU A 323 5.82 4.58 23.91
C GLU A 323 6.67 5.82 23.57
N PHE A 324 8.00 5.68 23.47
CA PHE A 324 8.89 6.78 23.10
C PHE A 324 8.78 7.15 21.62
N PRO A 325 9.19 8.38 21.24
CA PRO A 325 9.07 8.82 19.86
C PRO A 325 10.00 8.03 18.96
N ASP A 326 9.49 7.62 17.81
CA ASP A 326 10.27 6.87 16.83
C ASP A 326 11.18 7.81 16.05
N TYR A 327 12.32 7.32 15.59
CA TYR A 327 13.26 8.12 14.80
C TYR A 327 12.90 7.98 13.32
N LEU A 328 12.62 9.08 12.63
CA LEU A 328 12.33 9.09 11.19
C LEU A 328 13.56 9.53 10.40
N ILE A 329 14.02 8.67 9.49
CA ILE A 329 15.22 8.90 8.68
C ILE A 329 14.82 8.96 7.21
N TYR A 330 15.20 10.04 6.54
CA TYR A 330 15.01 10.22 5.10
C TYR A 330 16.33 10.00 4.38
N LEU A 331 16.39 8.98 3.53
CA LEU A 331 17.53 8.69 2.67
C LEU A 331 17.09 8.75 1.22
N ASN A 332 17.85 9.46 0.40
CA ASN A 332 17.73 9.40 -1.05
C ASN A 332 18.97 8.68 -1.60
N VAL A 333 18.77 7.54 -2.27
CA VAL A 333 19.88 6.68 -2.74
C VAL A 333 20.85 7.44 -3.64
N SER A 334 20.35 8.33 -4.50
CA SER A 334 21.16 9.09 -5.45
C SER A 334 21.99 10.20 -4.78
N GLN A 335 21.59 10.64 -3.58
CA GLN A 335 22.26 11.70 -2.83
C GLN A 335 23.04 11.18 -1.61
N ALA A 336 22.80 9.93 -1.22
CA ALA A 336 23.38 9.33 -0.03
C ALA A 336 24.89 9.07 -0.21
N PRO A 337 25.74 9.43 0.78
CA PRO A 337 27.14 9.08 0.74
C PRO A 337 27.36 7.56 0.82
N VAL A 338 28.48 7.09 0.26
CA VAL A 338 28.84 5.67 0.03
C VAL A 338 28.80 4.78 1.29
N GLY A 339 28.78 5.35 2.49
CA GLY A 339 28.69 4.62 3.77
C GLY A 339 27.30 4.56 4.42
N GLU A 340 26.32 5.34 3.97
CA GLU A 340 25.00 5.40 4.62
C GLU A 340 24.21 4.10 4.48
N LEU A 341 24.35 3.40 3.37
CA LEU A 341 23.66 2.12 3.16
C LEU A 341 24.14 1.03 4.13
N PHE A 342 25.42 1.02 4.50
CA PHE A 342 25.92 0.12 5.55
C PHE A 342 25.37 0.50 6.92
N LYS A 343 25.30 1.81 7.21
CA LYS A 343 24.69 2.32 8.44
C LYS A 343 23.19 2.08 8.52
N LEU A 344 22.50 2.00 7.39
CA LEU A 344 21.11 1.58 7.31
C LEU A 344 20.94 0.15 7.81
N ILE A 345 21.71 -0.81 7.30
CA ILE A 345 21.62 -2.21 7.75
C ILE A 345 21.97 -2.34 9.24
N GLU A 346 22.99 -1.61 9.71
CA GLU A 346 23.33 -1.53 11.13
C GLU A 346 22.16 -0.98 11.96
N ALA A 347 21.50 0.09 11.50
CA ALA A 347 20.37 0.69 12.18
C ALA A 347 19.14 -0.23 12.22
N LEU A 348 18.86 -0.95 11.14
CA LEU A 348 17.77 -1.92 11.08
C LEU A 348 18.04 -3.12 11.98
N SER A 349 19.29 -3.59 12.05
CA SER A 349 19.69 -4.73 12.89
C SER A 349 19.78 -4.39 14.39
N ALA A 350 19.71 -3.11 14.76
CA ALA A 350 19.85 -2.67 16.14
C ALA A 350 18.57 -2.91 16.99
N GLY A 351 17.48 -3.40 16.39
CA GLY A 351 16.20 -3.64 17.08
C GLY A 351 15.54 -2.36 17.61
N LEU A 352 15.88 -1.21 17.02
CA LEU A 352 15.41 0.11 17.45
C LEU A 352 14.11 0.48 16.72
N SER A 353 13.25 1.26 17.36
CA SER A 353 12.09 1.88 16.69
C SER A 353 12.54 3.03 15.78
N ILE A 354 13.13 2.65 14.64
CA ILE A 354 13.58 3.54 13.58
C ILE A 354 12.68 3.32 12.35
N LYS A 355 12.17 4.40 11.79
CA LYS A 355 11.39 4.43 10.56
C LYS A 355 12.26 5.05 9.47
N VAL A 356 12.59 4.30 8.44
CA VAL A 356 13.44 4.77 7.34
C VAL A 356 12.61 4.88 6.08
N LEU A 357 12.59 6.06 5.47
CA LEU A 357 12.21 6.23 4.07
C LEU A 357 13.46 6.17 3.21
N LEU A 358 13.57 5.13 2.39
CA LEU A 358 14.56 5.00 1.35
C LEU A 358 13.92 5.37 0.02
N GLN A 359 14.16 6.61 -0.43
CA GLN A 359 13.70 7.11 -1.71
C GLN A 359 14.69 6.74 -2.83
N ILE A 360 14.15 6.19 -3.90
CA ILE A 360 14.87 5.85 -5.13
C ILE A 360 14.30 6.72 -6.26
N ASP A 361 15.16 7.50 -6.91
CA ASP A 361 14.75 8.36 -8.02
C ASP A 361 15.08 7.74 -9.39
N ASP A 362 16.09 6.85 -9.45
CA ASP A 362 16.54 6.25 -10.71
C ASP A 362 16.86 4.75 -10.55
N LEU A 363 16.03 3.91 -11.19
CA LEU A 363 16.20 2.44 -11.21
C LEU A 363 17.18 1.97 -12.30
N ARG A 364 17.71 2.88 -13.13
CA ARG A 364 18.47 2.54 -14.34
C ARG A 364 19.95 2.90 -14.24
N TYR A 365 20.36 3.50 -13.13
CA TYR A 365 21.72 3.99 -12.90
C TYR A 365 22.82 2.94 -13.17
N HIS A 366 22.55 1.66 -12.88
CA HIS A 366 23.50 0.58 -13.15
C HIS A 366 23.69 0.26 -14.63
N LEU A 367 22.77 0.66 -15.50
CA LEU A 367 22.84 0.40 -16.93
C LEU A 367 23.78 1.37 -17.66
N GLU A 368 23.94 2.58 -17.13
CA GLU A 368 24.87 3.61 -17.62
C GLU A 368 26.31 3.39 -17.20
N SER A 369 26.51 2.82 -16.00
CA SER A 369 27.84 2.53 -15.45
C SER A 369 28.44 1.32 -16.16
N GLY A 370 28.70 1.47 -17.46
CA GLY A 370 29.44 0.52 -18.27
C GLY A 370 30.80 0.28 -17.63
N ASN A 371 31.06 -0.99 -17.33
CA ASN A 371 32.23 -1.54 -16.63
C ASN A 371 32.06 -1.66 -15.12
N GLY A 372 32.26 -2.90 -14.65
CA GLY A 372 32.23 -3.25 -13.24
C GLY A 372 33.31 -2.50 -12.48
N HIS A 373 32.94 -1.37 -11.89
CA HIS A 373 33.65 -0.84 -10.75
C HIS A 373 33.48 -1.85 -9.59
N PRO A 374 34.56 -2.40 -9.00
CA PRO A 374 34.51 -3.30 -7.84
C PRO A 374 33.99 -2.63 -6.55
N GLY A 375 33.30 -1.50 -6.66
CA GLY A 375 32.70 -0.72 -5.58
C GLY A 375 31.36 -0.08 -5.97
N GLY A 376 30.76 -0.48 -7.11
CA GLY A 376 29.39 -0.11 -7.45
C GLY A 376 28.43 -0.82 -6.51
N GLY A 377 27.81 -0.05 -5.60
CA GLY A 377 27.08 -0.54 -4.44
C GLY A 377 25.91 -1.50 -4.74
N ILE A 378 25.33 -2.02 -3.65
CA ILE A 378 24.10 -2.81 -3.63
C ILE A 378 23.05 -2.10 -4.50
N ARG A 379 22.44 -2.83 -5.46
CA ARG A 379 21.35 -2.28 -6.28
C ARG A 379 20.23 -1.83 -5.34
N SER A 380 19.61 -0.68 -5.61
CA SER A 380 18.63 -0.09 -4.69
C SER A 380 17.46 -1.03 -4.35
N GLU A 381 17.02 -1.83 -5.33
CA GLU A 381 15.99 -2.86 -5.23
C GLU A 381 16.42 -4.09 -4.42
N GLN A 382 17.73 -4.33 -4.28
CA GLN A 382 18.25 -5.41 -3.42
C GLN A 382 18.24 -5.02 -1.94
N LEU A 383 18.24 -3.73 -1.60
CA LEU A 383 18.26 -3.27 -0.20
C LEU A 383 17.01 -3.69 0.57
N ALA A 384 15.83 -3.54 -0.03
CA ALA A 384 14.57 -3.95 0.59
C ALA A 384 14.56 -5.48 0.83
N ARG A 385 15.08 -6.26 -0.12
CA ARG A 385 15.21 -7.72 0.02
C ARG A 385 16.25 -8.14 1.07
N MET A 386 17.35 -7.41 1.19
CA MET A 386 18.34 -7.67 2.24
C MET A 386 17.73 -7.41 3.62
N ALA A 387 16.93 -6.36 3.76
CA ALA A 387 16.20 -6.08 5.00
C ALA A 387 15.19 -7.19 5.35
N LEU A 388 14.56 -7.83 4.34
CA LEU A 388 13.71 -9.01 4.56
C LEU A 388 14.46 -10.14 5.29
N GLY A 389 15.75 -10.33 4.98
CA GLY A 389 16.60 -11.35 5.60
C GLY A 389 16.87 -11.14 7.10
N LEU A 390 16.61 -9.95 7.64
CA LEU A 390 16.71 -9.67 9.08
C LEU A 390 15.53 -10.28 9.86
N GLY A 391 14.38 -10.45 9.21
CA GLY A 391 13.20 -11.14 9.76
C GLY A 391 12.36 -10.32 10.76
N ASP A 392 12.94 -9.36 11.47
CA ASP A 392 12.27 -8.51 12.47
C ASP A 392 12.02 -7.07 12.01
N VAL A 393 12.29 -6.78 10.73
CA VAL A 393 12.10 -5.46 10.12
C VAL A 393 10.80 -5.43 9.32
N PHE A 394 9.95 -4.45 9.56
CA PHE A 394 8.82 -4.17 8.66
C PHE A 394 9.36 -3.61 7.34
N VAL A 395 8.97 -4.16 6.19
CA VAL A 395 9.42 -3.67 4.88
C VAL A 395 8.23 -3.42 3.97
N LEU A 396 8.17 -2.23 3.38
CA LEU A 396 7.24 -1.90 2.31
C LEU A 396 8.06 -1.43 1.11
N GLN A 397 7.83 -2.04 -0.05
CA GLN A 397 8.28 -1.52 -1.34
C GLN A 397 7.05 -1.05 -2.12
N ALA A 398 7.03 0.21 -2.55
CA ALA A 398 5.94 0.72 -3.38
C ALA A 398 6.37 1.89 -4.27
N PRO A 399 5.86 2.02 -5.50
CA PRO A 399 6.02 3.23 -6.30
C PRO A 399 5.24 4.39 -5.69
N ALA A 400 5.70 5.63 -5.90
CA ALA A 400 5.03 6.83 -5.42
C ALA A 400 3.57 6.93 -5.91
N SER A 401 3.31 6.50 -7.15
CA SER A 401 1.97 6.48 -7.75
C SER A 401 0.93 5.70 -6.94
N HIS A 402 1.35 4.71 -6.13
CA HIS A 402 0.46 3.84 -5.36
C HIS A 402 0.45 4.14 -3.85
N LEU A 403 1.17 5.16 -3.37
CA LEU A 403 1.28 5.47 -1.93
C LEU A 403 -0.08 5.64 -1.24
N ALA A 404 -1.06 6.24 -1.94
CA ALA A 404 -2.42 6.36 -1.44
C ALA A 404 -3.09 5.02 -1.16
N ARG A 405 -2.92 4.06 -2.08
CA ARG A 405 -3.53 2.72 -2.00
C ARG A 405 -2.92 1.88 -0.89
N VAL A 406 -1.63 2.06 -0.62
CA VAL A 406 -0.93 1.37 0.48
C VAL A 406 -0.82 2.18 1.77
N SER A 407 -1.61 3.24 1.92
CA SER A 407 -1.57 4.11 3.09
C SER A 407 -1.78 3.36 4.41
N GLU A 408 -2.58 2.30 4.42
CA GLU A 408 -2.78 1.47 5.62
C GLU A 408 -1.55 0.61 5.93
N HIS A 409 -0.87 0.04 4.93
CA HIS A 409 0.41 -0.64 5.16
C HIS A 409 1.48 0.34 5.67
N VAL A 410 1.51 1.57 5.15
CA VAL A 410 2.39 2.62 5.67
C VAL A 410 2.12 2.88 7.14
N ARG A 411 0.85 3.05 7.53
CA ARG A 411 0.45 3.23 8.94
C ARG A 411 0.83 2.04 9.81
N ARG A 412 0.63 0.80 9.34
CA ARG A 412 1.07 -0.41 10.06
C ARG A 412 2.57 -0.39 10.33
N GLY A 413 3.40 -0.08 9.34
CA GLY A 413 4.85 0.03 9.51
C GLY A 413 5.27 1.16 10.47
N LEU A 414 4.54 2.28 10.46
CA LEU A 414 4.77 3.39 11.41
C LEU A 414 4.38 3.01 12.84
N ARG A 415 3.36 2.18 13.02
CA ARG A 415 2.91 1.67 14.33
C ARG A 415 3.72 0.48 14.84
N TYR A 416 4.38 -0.26 13.95
CA TYR A 416 5.23 -1.40 14.30
C TYR A 416 6.24 -0.98 15.39
N PRO A 417 6.41 -1.72 16.49
CA PRO A 417 7.31 -1.32 17.57
C PRO A 417 8.81 -1.42 17.21
N GLY A 418 9.14 -2.16 16.15
CA GLY A 418 10.51 -2.35 15.69
C GLY A 418 10.92 -1.46 14.52
N PRO A 419 12.05 -1.80 13.87
CA PRO A 419 12.54 -1.10 12.69
C PRO A 419 11.58 -1.25 11.51
N ALA A 420 11.38 -0.18 10.74
CA ALA A 420 10.58 -0.18 9.52
C ALA A 420 11.32 0.49 8.37
N LEU A 421 11.34 -0.15 7.20
CA LEU A 421 11.92 0.33 5.96
C LEU A 421 10.82 0.53 4.91
N PHE A 422 10.63 1.77 4.49
CA PHE A 422 9.77 2.16 3.38
C PHE A 422 10.64 2.47 2.18
N CYS A 423 10.68 1.57 1.20
CA CYS A 423 11.40 1.73 -0.04
C CYS A 423 10.46 2.28 -1.12
N VAL A 424 10.64 3.55 -1.51
CA VAL A 424 9.72 4.23 -2.42
C VAL A 424 10.42 4.71 -3.67
N TYR A 425 9.94 4.25 -4.82
CA TYR A 425 10.37 4.78 -6.11
C TYR A 425 9.58 6.04 -6.45
N SER A 426 10.25 7.20 -6.50
CA SER A 426 9.59 8.50 -6.69
C SER A 426 9.10 8.74 -8.11
N GLY A 427 9.73 8.09 -9.11
CA GLY A 427 9.56 8.41 -10.53
C GLY A 427 10.12 9.77 -10.93
N ALA A 428 10.63 10.56 -9.98
CA ALA A 428 11.15 11.89 -10.21
C ALA A 428 12.55 11.80 -10.82
N GLN A 429 12.60 11.69 -12.15
CA GLN A 429 13.86 11.63 -12.86
C GLN A 429 14.58 12.97 -12.76
N GLY A 430 15.73 13.01 -12.07
CA GLY A 430 16.55 14.23 -12.00
C GLY A 430 17.20 14.65 -13.34
N ARG A 431 17.00 13.91 -14.44
CA ARG A 431 17.71 14.13 -15.73
C ARG A 431 16.96 13.79 -17.02
N SER A 432 15.71 13.31 -16.99
CA SER A 432 14.91 13.10 -18.22
C SER A 432 13.82 14.15 -18.27
N GLU A 433 14.02 15.16 -19.11
CA GLU A 433 12.98 16.14 -19.41
C GLU A 433 11.86 15.46 -20.21
N GLY A 434 10.61 15.53 -19.75
CA GLY A 434 9.43 15.27 -20.59
C GLY A 434 8.36 14.30 -20.07
N PHE A 435 8.66 13.34 -19.17
CA PHE A 435 7.66 12.35 -18.72
C PHE A 435 7.23 12.56 -17.25
N PRO A 436 5.92 12.69 -16.95
CA PRO A 436 5.45 12.94 -15.58
C PRO A 436 5.90 11.88 -14.57
N PRO A 437 6.35 12.26 -13.35
CA PRO A 437 6.82 11.31 -12.34
C PRO A 437 5.77 10.26 -11.95
N TYR A 438 4.49 10.63 -11.92
CA TYR A 438 3.39 9.70 -11.67
C TYR A 438 3.37 8.54 -12.68
N LEU A 439 3.45 8.84 -13.97
CA LEU A 439 3.43 7.82 -15.01
C LEU A 439 4.70 6.98 -15.00
N MET A 440 5.85 7.58 -14.70
CA MET A 440 7.10 6.84 -14.52
C MET A 440 7.00 5.83 -13.37
N ALA A 441 6.47 6.25 -12.22
CA ALA A 441 6.27 5.39 -11.07
C ALA A 441 5.23 4.30 -11.33
N ALA A 442 4.13 4.61 -12.03
CA ALA A 442 3.13 3.62 -12.46
C ALA A 442 3.70 2.60 -13.46
N ALA A 443 4.46 3.05 -14.45
CA ALA A 443 5.13 2.17 -15.42
C ALA A 443 6.13 1.23 -14.73
N ALA A 444 6.85 1.69 -13.70
CA ALA A 444 7.75 0.83 -12.94
C ALA A 444 7.02 -0.34 -12.24
N LEU A 445 5.78 -0.11 -11.78
CA LEU A 445 4.95 -1.15 -11.19
C LEU A 445 4.47 -2.17 -12.24
N GLU A 446 3.86 -1.67 -13.31
CA GLU A 446 3.26 -2.51 -14.35
C GLU A 446 4.33 -3.38 -15.03
N SER A 447 5.52 -2.83 -15.25
CA SER A 447 6.64 -3.54 -15.85
C SER A 447 7.38 -4.51 -14.92
N ARG A 448 7.02 -4.59 -13.63
CA ARG A 448 7.77 -5.30 -12.58
C ARG A 448 9.20 -4.78 -12.36
N ALA A 449 9.55 -3.59 -12.85
CA ALA A 449 10.82 -2.96 -12.52
C ALA A 449 10.90 -2.58 -11.03
N PHE A 450 9.76 -2.18 -10.46
CA PHE A 450 9.60 -1.87 -9.04
C PHE A 450 8.23 -2.36 -8.53
N PRO A 451 8.08 -3.68 -8.31
CA PRO A 451 6.82 -4.26 -7.88
C PRO A 451 6.48 -3.83 -6.44
N LEU A 452 5.20 -3.84 -6.12
CA LEU A 452 4.68 -3.55 -4.79
C LEU A 452 4.75 -4.80 -3.92
N TRP A 453 5.23 -4.69 -2.69
CA TRP A 453 5.11 -5.80 -1.73
C TRP A 453 5.31 -5.30 -0.30
N VAL A 454 4.78 -6.07 0.64
CA VAL A 454 4.83 -5.82 2.08
C VAL A 454 5.34 -7.05 2.80
N TYR A 455 6.21 -6.81 3.78
CA TYR A 455 6.54 -7.74 4.83
C TYR A 455 6.25 -7.09 6.19
N ASP A 456 5.28 -7.65 6.91
CA ASP A 456 4.91 -7.24 8.27
C ASP A 456 5.19 -8.39 9.26
N PRO A 457 6.28 -8.32 10.04
CA PRO A 457 6.63 -9.33 11.03
C PRO A 457 5.52 -9.56 12.08
N ALA A 458 4.67 -8.56 12.34
CA ALA A 458 3.62 -8.60 13.35
C ALA A 458 2.27 -9.10 12.82
N ALA A 459 2.14 -9.38 11.52
CA ALA A 459 0.88 -9.76 10.90
C ALA A 459 0.41 -11.18 11.24
N GLY A 460 1.31 -12.06 11.70
CA GLY A 460 0.97 -13.42 12.10
C GLY A 460 2.18 -14.30 12.37
N PRO A 461 1.99 -15.61 12.62
CA PRO A 461 3.07 -16.53 12.97
C PRO A 461 3.83 -17.10 11.75
N ASP A 462 3.24 -17.08 10.56
CA ASP A 462 3.75 -17.75 9.36
C ASP A 462 4.10 -16.75 8.22
N TRP A 463 4.69 -17.25 7.13
CA TRP A 463 5.06 -16.42 5.99
C TRP A 463 3.86 -15.90 5.21
N ALA A 464 2.79 -16.70 5.10
CA ALA A 464 1.59 -16.34 4.34
C ALA A 464 0.86 -15.13 4.93
N SER A 465 0.84 -15.00 6.26
CA SER A 465 0.28 -13.83 6.96
C SER A 465 1.22 -12.63 6.94
N ARG A 466 2.54 -12.84 6.89
CA ARG A 466 3.56 -11.78 6.99
C ARG A 466 3.91 -11.13 5.67
N PHE A 467 3.88 -11.85 4.55
CA PHE A 467 4.35 -11.36 3.26
C PHE A 467 3.24 -11.32 2.21
N SER A 468 3.09 -10.19 1.53
CA SER A 468 2.07 -10.01 0.48
C SER A 468 2.62 -9.24 -0.72
N VAL A 469 2.25 -9.71 -1.92
CA VAL A 469 2.45 -9.04 -3.21
C VAL A 469 1.15 -8.49 -3.78
N GLU A 470 0.11 -8.37 -2.95
CA GLU A 470 -1.17 -7.80 -3.36
C GLU A 470 -1.02 -6.33 -3.79
N GLY A 471 -1.87 -5.87 -4.70
CA GLY A 471 -1.84 -4.50 -5.24
C GLY A 471 -1.03 -4.35 -6.53
N ASN A 472 -0.32 -5.39 -6.96
CA ASN A 472 0.23 -5.46 -8.32
C ASN A 472 -0.85 -5.91 -9.33
N PRO A 473 -0.85 -5.42 -10.57
CA PRO A 473 -1.79 -5.90 -11.60
C PRO A 473 -1.44 -7.35 -11.98
N ARG A 474 -2.45 -8.23 -12.06
CA ARG A 474 -2.35 -9.65 -12.47
C ARG A 474 -1.13 -10.35 -11.86
N PRO A 475 -1.05 -10.48 -10.52
CA PRO A 475 0.16 -10.94 -9.85
C PRO A 475 0.58 -12.38 -10.20
N GLU A 476 -0.35 -13.18 -10.71
CA GLU A 476 -0.13 -14.55 -11.21
C GLU A 476 0.57 -14.62 -12.57
N GLN A 477 0.66 -13.49 -13.29
CA GLN A 477 1.31 -13.39 -14.59
C GLN A 477 2.65 -12.65 -14.47
N ASP A 478 3.55 -12.94 -15.40
CA ASP A 478 4.83 -12.22 -15.50
C ASP A 478 4.57 -10.74 -15.80
N TRP A 479 3.75 -10.49 -16.82
CA TRP A 479 3.45 -9.15 -17.33
C TRP A 479 1.93 -8.93 -17.42
N PRO A 480 1.41 -7.73 -17.11
CA PRO A 480 0.02 -7.41 -17.38
C PRO A 480 -0.23 -7.23 -18.89
N MET A 481 -1.36 -7.75 -19.37
CA MET A 481 -1.78 -7.58 -20.77
C MET A 481 -2.81 -6.46 -20.92
N HIS A 482 -2.68 -5.67 -21.98
CA HIS A 482 -3.53 -4.54 -22.29
C HIS A 482 -3.99 -4.58 -23.75
N GLN A 483 -5.23 -4.14 -23.97
CA GLN A 483 -5.78 -3.99 -25.32
C GLN A 483 -5.27 -2.69 -25.96
N LEU A 484 -4.54 -2.81 -27.06
CA LEU A 484 -4.17 -1.71 -27.94
C LEU A 484 -5.15 -1.68 -29.12
N THR A 485 -5.82 -0.53 -29.31
CA THR A 485 -6.63 -0.27 -30.49
C THR A 485 -5.91 0.74 -31.37
N TYR A 486 -5.70 0.42 -32.63
CA TYR A 486 -5.09 1.32 -33.61
C TYR A 486 -5.75 1.17 -34.98
N GLU A 487 -5.49 2.13 -35.86
CA GLU A 487 -5.90 2.11 -37.26
C GLU A 487 -4.72 1.61 -38.11
N ASP A 488 -4.95 0.62 -38.97
CA ASP A 488 -3.93 0.12 -39.88
C ASP A 488 -3.80 0.98 -41.16
N ALA A 489 -2.89 0.61 -42.05
CA ALA A 489 -2.63 1.35 -43.29
C ALA A 489 -3.83 1.35 -44.25
N GLU A 490 -4.74 0.38 -44.09
CA GLU A 490 -5.99 0.22 -44.84
C GLU A 490 -7.17 0.95 -44.19
N HIS A 491 -6.93 1.78 -43.16
CA HIS A 491 -7.95 2.48 -42.39
C HIS A 491 -8.94 1.56 -41.65
N GLN A 492 -8.50 0.34 -41.30
CA GLN A 492 -9.28 -0.61 -40.52
C GLN A 492 -8.90 -0.52 -39.04
N ARG A 493 -9.92 -0.59 -38.18
CA ARG A 493 -9.72 -0.67 -36.74
C ARG A 493 -9.17 -2.04 -36.38
N ARG A 494 -7.93 -2.08 -35.88
CA ARG A 494 -7.29 -3.27 -35.29
C ARG A 494 -7.35 -3.21 -33.78
N GLN A 495 -7.45 -4.38 -33.17
CA GLN A 495 -7.34 -4.57 -31.72
C GLN A 495 -6.34 -5.70 -31.49
N GLU A 496 -5.35 -5.46 -30.65
CA GLU A 496 -4.27 -6.38 -30.35
C GLU A 496 -4.00 -6.36 -28.85
N GLU A 497 -3.82 -7.54 -28.26
CA GLU A 497 -3.49 -7.67 -26.84
C GLU A 497 -1.97 -7.69 -26.68
N ILE A 498 -1.43 -6.75 -25.91
CA ILE A 498 0.01 -6.52 -25.77
C ILE A 498 0.39 -6.49 -24.28
N ALA A 499 1.48 -7.16 -23.93
CA ALA A 499 2.07 -7.12 -22.59
C ALA A 499 2.83 -5.82 -22.36
N PHE A 500 2.73 -5.26 -21.14
CA PHE A 500 3.63 -4.19 -20.71
C PHE A 500 4.86 -4.79 -19.98
N THR A 501 6.03 -4.72 -20.61
CA THR A 501 7.25 -5.40 -20.16
C THR A 501 8.27 -4.44 -19.53
N PRO A 502 9.32 -4.95 -18.84
CA PRO A 502 10.46 -4.13 -18.41
C PRO A 502 11.09 -3.31 -19.53
N VAL A 503 11.07 -3.81 -20.77
CA VAL A 503 11.66 -3.09 -21.91
C VAL A 503 10.84 -1.85 -22.26
N ASP A 504 9.50 -1.88 -22.13
CA ASP A 504 8.66 -0.70 -22.29
C ASP A 504 9.03 0.40 -21.29
N PHE A 505 9.25 0.02 -20.03
CA PHE A 505 9.69 0.94 -18.98
C PHE A 505 11.10 1.49 -19.25
N LEU A 506 12.05 0.63 -19.64
CA LEU A 506 13.42 1.05 -19.96
C LEU A 506 13.45 1.96 -21.19
N ALA A 507 12.54 1.77 -22.16
CA ALA A 507 12.44 2.60 -23.35
C ALA A 507 11.97 4.03 -23.08
N LEU A 508 11.43 4.32 -21.88
CA LEU A 508 11.09 5.67 -21.44
C LEU A 508 12.32 6.50 -21.01
N ASP A 509 13.50 5.91 -20.94
CA ASP A 509 14.73 6.63 -20.60
C ASP A 509 15.48 7.05 -21.88
N PRO A 510 15.61 8.36 -22.16
CA PRO A 510 16.39 8.85 -23.29
C PRO A 510 17.84 8.37 -23.27
N ARG A 511 18.42 8.07 -22.10
CA ARG A 511 19.80 7.58 -21.97
C ARG A 511 19.98 6.19 -22.57
N LEU A 512 18.90 5.44 -22.75
CA LEU A 512 18.88 4.12 -23.36
C LEU A 512 18.48 4.17 -24.85
N SER A 513 18.41 5.36 -25.46
CA SER A 513 18.10 5.56 -26.89
C SER A 513 18.99 4.72 -27.80
N GLY A 514 20.28 4.58 -27.49
CA GLY A 514 21.25 3.76 -28.23
C GLY A 514 21.00 2.25 -28.17
N HIS A 515 20.12 1.79 -27.29
CA HIS A 515 19.69 0.40 -27.19
C HIS A 515 18.40 0.09 -27.98
N LEU A 516 17.88 1.09 -28.68
CA LEU A 516 16.63 1.03 -29.43
C LEU A 516 16.87 1.44 -30.89
N SER A 517 16.25 0.74 -31.83
CA SER A 517 16.33 1.11 -33.25
C SER A 517 14.96 1.02 -33.93
N PRO A 518 14.40 2.14 -34.42
CA PRO A 518 13.10 2.13 -35.09
C PRO A 518 13.24 1.50 -36.48
N VAL A 519 12.29 0.63 -36.82
CA VAL A 519 12.22 -0.08 -38.09
C VAL A 519 10.98 0.37 -38.86
N PRO A 520 11.15 0.93 -40.07
CA PRO A 520 10.01 1.37 -40.87
C PRO A 520 9.16 0.17 -41.33
N PRO A 521 7.84 0.37 -41.58
CA PRO A 521 6.92 -0.70 -42.00
C PRO A 521 7.42 -1.55 -43.17
N ASP A 522 8.09 -0.95 -44.16
CA ASP A 522 8.64 -1.64 -45.35
C ASP A 522 9.73 -2.69 -45.03
N ARG A 523 10.27 -2.66 -43.80
CA ARG A 523 11.31 -3.56 -43.32
C ARG A 523 10.78 -4.61 -42.33
N TRP A 524 9.48 -4.62 -42.03
CA TRP A 524 8.89 -5.61 -41.15
C TRP A 524 8.97 -7.02 -41.77
N HIS A 525 9.28 -8.02 -40.96
CA HIS A 525 9.38 -9.42 -41.40
C HIS A 525 9.02 -10.39 -40.28
N ASP A 526 8.67 -11.63 -40.62
CA ASP A 526 8.13 -12.64 -39.68
C ASP A 526 9.09 -13.07 -38.56
N ARG A 527 10.40 -12.83 -38.71
CA ARG A 527 11.41 -13.12 -37.67
C ARG A 527 11.48 -12.05 -36.56
N MET A 528 10.69 -10.98 -36.68
CA MET A 528 10.52 -10.00 -35.62
C MET A 528 9.43 -10.51 -34.68
N VAL A 529 9.78 -10.71 -33.42
CA VAL A 529 8.87 -11.25 -32.41
C VAL A 529 8.70 -10.24 -31.27
N PRO A 530 7.49 -10.05 -30.72
CA PRO A 530 7.29 -9.17 -29.58
C PRO A 530 8.21 -9.54 -28.41
N VAL A 531 8.71 -8.54 -27.68
CA VAL A 531 9.60 -8.76 -26.52
C VAL A 531 9.02 -9.78 -25.54
N ALA A 532 7.71 -9.72 -25.25
CA ALA A 532 7.07 -10.63 -24.29
C ALA A 532 7.20 -12.10 -24.71
N VAL A 533 6.88 -12.41 -25.97
CA VAL A 533 7.01 -13.76 -26.53
C VAL A 533 8.48 -14.19 -26.56
N PHE A 534 9.39 -13.28 -26.93
CA PHE A 534 10.82 -13.57 -26.94
C PHE A 534 11.40 -13.87 -25.54
N LEU A 535 10.80 -13.34 -24.46
CA LEU A 535 11.22 -13.62 -23.09
C LEU A 535 10.77 -15.01 -22.63
N GLU A 536 9.63 -15.50 -23.11
CA GLU A 536 9.07 -16.81 -22.77
C GLU A 536 9.78 -17.97 -23.49
N GLU A 537 10.33 -17.72 -24.68
CA GLU A 537 11.01 -18.73 -25.50
C GLU A 537 12.29 -19.30 -24.86
N GLU A 538 12.52 -20.60 -25.08
CA GLU A 538 13.73 -21.30 -24.66
C GLU A 538 14.95 -20.91 -25.51
N ALA A 539 16.14 -21.09 -24.95
CA ALA A 539 17.40 -20.58 -25.54
C ALA A 539 17.73 -21.11 -26.95
N GLU A 540 17.10 -22.19 -27.38
CA GLU A 540 17.36 -22.87 -28.66
C GLU A 540 16.78 -22.12 -29.88
N ASP A 541 15.68 -21.37 -29.71
CA ASP A 541 14.99 -20.65 -30.80
C ASP A 541 15.51 -19.22 -31.04
N LEU A 542 16.26 -18.67 -30.08
CA LEU A 542 16.75 -17.29 -30.08
C LEU A 542 17.67 -16.89 -31.27
N PRO A 543 18.52 -17.77 -31.87
CA PRO A 543 19.41 -17.37 -32.96
C PRO A 543 18.68 -16.97 -34.26
N GLN A 544 17.40 -17.30 -34.39
CA GLN A 544 16.62 -17.10 -35.62
C GLN A 544 15.62 -15.94 -35.55
N ARG A 545 15.52 -15.26 -34.41
CA ARG A 545 14.51 -14.23 -34.13
C ARG A 545 15.17 -12.95 -33.57
N VAL A 546 14.49 -11.82 -33.74
CA VAL A 546 14.90 -10.52 -33.17
C VAL A 546 13.73 -9.90 -32.40
N PRO A 547 13.94 -9.43 -31.16
CA PRO A 547 12.87 -8.85 -30.35
C PRO A 547 12.54 -7.43 -30.79
N TYR A 548 11.24 -7.10 -30.82
CA TYR A 548 10.78 -5.73 -31.06
C TYR A 548 9.74 -5.25 -30.03
N LEU A 549 9.71 -3.94 -29.84
CA LEU A 549 8.73 -3.19 -29.08
C LEU A 549 7.83 -2.38 -30.03
N LEU A 550 6.57 -2.19 -29.67
CA LEU A 550 5.67 -1.27 -30.37
C LEU A 550 5.74 0.13 -29.72
N MET A 551 6.13 1.14 -30.51
CA MET A 551 6.23 2.52 -30.05
C MET A 551 5.50 3.46 -31.00
N VAL A 552 5.03 4.58 -30.48
CA VAL A 552 4.26 5.60 -31.21
C VAL A 552 5.02 6.92 -31.19
N ASP A 553 5.16 7.54 -32.36
CA ASP A 553 5.81 8.85 -32.52
C ASP A 553 4.86 10.02 -32.15
N SER A 554 5.35 11.25 -32.24
CA SER A 554 4.55 12.46 -31.95
C SER A 554 3.42 12.74 -32.95
N GLN A 555 3.36 11.98 -34.05
CA GLN A 555 2.31 12.07 -35.07
C GLN A 555 1.33 10.89 -34.99
N ASP A 556 1.31 10.19 -33.85
CA ASP A 556 0.49 9.01 -33.58
C ASP A 556 0.71 7.84 -34.56
N ARG A 557 1.91 7.74 -35.17
CA ARG A 557 2.26 6.62 -36.06
C ARG A 557 2.92 5.50 -35.27
N LEU A 558 2.51 4.27 -35.58
CA LEU A 558 3.04 3.05 -34.96
C LEU A 558 4.34 2.59 -35.64
N HIS A 559 5.36 2.32 -34.84
CA HIS A 559 6.67 1.82 -35.26
C HIS A 559 7.02 0.54 -34.51
N ARG A 560 7.69 -0.41 -35.20
CA ARG A 560 8.40 -1.50 -34.53
C ARG A 560 9.80 -1.03 -34.19
N VAL A 561 10.22 -1.21 -32.95
CA VAL A 561 11.53 -0.77 -32.45
C VAL A 561 12.31 -1.98 -31.97
N LEU A 562 13.43 -2.28 -32.63
CA LEU A 562 14.33 -3.35 -32.22
C LEU A 562 15.02 -2.99 -30.91
N VAL A 563 15.30 -4.02 -30.13
CA VAL A 563 15.84 -3.92 -28.78
C VAL A 563 17.17 -4.66 -28.73
N THR A 564 18.18 -4.13 -28.05
CA THR A 564 19.47 -4.85 -27.88
C THR A 564 19.39 -5.97 -26.84
N ARG A 565 20.28 -6.96 -26.96
CA ARG A 565 20.43 -8.09 -26.02
C ARG A 565 20.62 -7.65 -24.57
N LYS A 566 21.29 -6.53 -24.32
CA LYS A 566 21.51 -6.01 -22.96
C LYS A 566 20.19 -5.66 -22.26
N LEU A 567 19.23 -5.06 -22.97
CA LEU A 567 17.92 -4.74 -22.40
C LEU A 567 17.09 -6.01 -22.15
N ILE A 568 17.17 -7.00 -23.04
CA ILE A 568 16.51 -8.29 -22.84
C ILE A 568 17.06 -9.00 -21.60
N GLN A 569 18.38 -9.01 -21.39
CA GLN A 569 19.00 -9.60 -20.20
C GLN A 569 18.55 -8.93 -18.90
N GLU A 570 18.35 -7.62 -18.91
CA GLU A 570 17.83 -6.91 -17.74
C GLU A 570 16.33 -7.19 -17.53
N ALA A 571 15.54 -7.30 -18.60
CA ALA A 571 14.15 -7.74 -18.50
C ALA A 571 14.02 -9.16 -17.92
N GLN A 572 14.90 -10.08 -18.29
CA GLN A 572 14.98 -11.42 -17.69
C GLN A 572 15.27 -11.36 -16.18
N ARG A 573 16.17 -10.47 -15.74
CA ARG A 573 16.45 -10.28 -14.30
C ARG A 573 15.25 -9.74 -13.53
N TYR A 574 14.50 -8.80 -14.12
CA TYR A 574 13.25 -8.33 -13.51
C TYR A 574 12.22 -9.45 -13.40
N ARG A 575 12.12 -10.32 -14.41
CA ARG A 575 11.25 -11.51 -14.36
C ARG A 575 11.66 -12.46 -13.24
N GLU A 576 12.93 -12.84 -13.18
CA GLU A 576 13.46 -13.72 -12.12
C GLU A 576 13.23 -13.14 -10.73
N HIS A 577 13.40 -11.81 -10.60
CA HIS A 577 13.10 -11.12 -9.35
C HIS A 577 11.61 -11.22 -9.00
N TRP A 578 10.73 -11.03 -9.97
CA TRP A 578 9.29 -11.13 -9.78
C TRP A 578 8.85 -12.55 -9.40
N HIS A 579 9.39 -13.59 -10.05
CA HIS A 579 9.16 -14.99 -9.69
C HIS A 579 9.54 -15.26 -8.23
N ALA A 580 10.71 -14.79 -7.78
CA ALA A 580 11.12 -14.96 -6.38
C ALA A 580 10.17 -14.27 -5.39
N LEU A 581 9.63 -13.10 -5.73
CA LEU A 581 8.64 -12.41 -4.88
C LEU A 581 7.30 -13.14 -4.85
N ARG A 582 6.85 -13.67 -6.00
CA ARG A 582 5.63 -14.46 -6.12
C ARG A 582 5.70 -15.72 -5.26
N GLU A 583 6.81 -16.46 -5.34
CA GLU A 583 7.02 -17.65 -4.51
C GLU A 583 6.96 -17.32 -3.02
N LEU A 584 7.58 -16.21 -2.59
CA LEU A 584 7.53 -15.73 -1.20
C LEU A 584 6.11 -15.34 -0.76
N GLY A 585 5.32 -14.76 -1.66
CA GLY A 585 3.92 -14.40 -1.43
C GLY A 585 2.92 -15.53 -1.62
N GLY A 586 3.37 -16.77 -1.83
CA GLY A 586 2.48 -17.92 -2.04
C GLY A 586 1.76 -17.92 -3.38
N VAL A 587 2.11 -17.01 -4.30
CA VAL A 587 1.55 -16.95 -5.65
C VAL A 587 2.40 -17.82 -6.58
N CYS A 588 1.81 -18.83 -7.22
CA CYS A 588 2.52 -19.78 -8.09
C CYS A 588 3.77 -20.37 -7.40
N ASN A 589 3.58 -20.86 -6.17
CA ASN A 589 4.66 -21.40 -5.37
C ASN A 589 5.05 -22.81 -5.85
N SER A 590 6.30 -22.97 -6.25
CA SER A 590 6.83 -24.22 -6.82
C SER A 590 6.80 -25.42 -5.86
N PHE A 591 6.78 -25.23 -4.55
CA PHE A 591 6.60 -26.33 -3.59
C PHE A 591 5.15 -26.78 -3.54
N VAL A 592 4.20 -25.85 -3.56
CA VAL A 592 2.77 -26.15 -3.58
C VAL A 592 2.40 -26.85 -4.89
N GLU A 593 2.88 -26.34 -6.03
CA GLU A 593 2.61 -26.96 -7.34
C GLU A 593 3.15 -28.39 -7.44
N ARG A 594 4.36 -28.65 -6.89
CA ARG A 594 4.91 -30.01 -6.84
C ARG A 594 4.10 -30.92 -5.92
N ALA A 595 3.71 -30.45 -4.74
CA ALA A 595 2.88 -31.23 -3.82
C ALA A 595 1.53 -31.59 -4.45
N VAL A 596 0.86 -30.62 -5.07
CA VAL A 596 -0.41 -30.84 -5.79
C VAL A 596 -0.23 -31.80 -6.97
N ALA A 597 0.88 -31.69 -7.72
CA ALA A 597 1.16 -32.60 -8.83
C ALA A 597 1.45 -34.03 -8.36
N GLU A 598 2.15 -34.20 -7.23
CA GLU A 598 2.39 -35.50 -6.61
C GLU A 598 1.09 -36.13 -6.10
N GLU A 599 0.22 -35.36 -5.44
CA GLU A 599 -1.10 -35.83 -5.00
C GLU A 599 -2.00 -36.20 -6.18
N ARG A 600 -2.02 -35.40 -7.26
CA ARG A 600 -2.75 -35.75 -8.48
C ARG A 600 -2.26 -37.06 -9.09
N ARG A 601 -0.95 -37.25 -9.18
CA ARG A 601 -0.37 -38.51 -9.69
C ARG A 601 -0.75 -39.70 -8.81
N ALA A 602 -0.67 -39.56 -7.49
CA ALA A 602 -1.08 -40.61 -6.56
C ALA A 602 -2.57 -40.95 -6.69
N TRP A 603 -3.42 -39.92 -6.85
CA TRP A 603 -4.86 -40.10 -7.08
C TRP A 603 -5.13 -40.80 -8.42
N GLU A 604 -4.47 -40.38 -9.50
CA GLU A 604 -4.58 -41.00 -10.83
C GLU A 604 -4.13 -42.47 -10.82
N GLU A 605 -3.04 -42.79 -10.11
CA GLU A 605 -2.57 -44.16 -9.93
C GLU A 605 -3.53 -45.02 -9.11
N GLU A 606 -4.17 -44.45 -8.10
CA GLU A 606 -5.17 -45.14 -7.27
C GLU A 606 -6.46 -45.37 -8.07
N LEU A 607 -6.92 -44.39 -8.84
CA LEU A 607 -8.04 -44.54 -9.77
C LEU A 607 -7.75 -45.59 -10.85
N ALA A 608 -6.52 -45.62 -11.37
CA ALA A 608 -6.05 -46.65 -12.31
C ALA A 608 -6.02 -48.04 -11.67
N ARG A 609 -5.65 -48.15 -10.39
CA ARG A 609 -5.72 -49.42 -9.64
C ARG A 609 -7.16 -49.87 -9.41
N GLN A 610 -8.04 -48.98 -8.98
CA GLN A 610 -9.45 -49.28 -8.74
C GLN A 610 -10.20 -49.67 -10.02
N SER A 611 -9.88 -49.02 -11.15
CA SER A 611 -10.42 -49.41 -12.46
C SER A 611 -9.85 -50.73 -12.98
N ALA A 612 -8.62 -51.09 -12.62
CA ALA A 612 -8.02 -52.40 -12.95
C ALA A 612 -8.52 -53.54 -12.04
N GLU A 613 -8.91 -53.25 -10.80
CA GLU A 613 -9.46 -54.22 -9.83
C GLU A 613 -10.97 -54.45 -10.01
N THR A 614 -11.67 -53.55 -10.73
CA THR A 614 -13.07 -53.79 -11.14
C THR A 614 -13.06 -54.84 -12.27
N PRO A 615 -13.59 -56.07 -12.06
CA PRO A 615 -13.62 -57.09 -13.10
C PRO A 615 -14.52 -56.63 -14.26
N PRO A 616 -14.24 -57.01 -15.51
CA PRO A 616 -15.17 -56.73 -16.60
C PRO A 616 -16.46 -57.49 -16.31
N GLU A 617 -17.52 -56.78 -15.93
CA GLU A 617 -18.87 -57.30 -15.98
C GLU A 617 -19.23 -57.49 -17.44
N VAL A 618 -18.97 -58.73 -17.90
CA VAL A 618 -19.69 -59.51 -18.91
C VAL A 618 -20.30 -58.67 -20.03
N GLU A 619 -19.54 -58.54 -21.12
CA GLU A 619 -20.11 -58.46 -22.46
C GLU A 619 -21.08 -59.63 -22.66
N SER A 620 -22.37 -59.35 -22.67
CA SER A 620 -23.37 -60.22 -23.31
C SER A 620 -24.11 -59.43 -24.38
N GLU A 621 -23.59 -59.59 -25.59
CA GLU A 621 -24.33 -59.74 -26.85
C GLU A 621 -25.73 -59.13 -26.92
N GLN A 622 -25.85 -58.03 -27.66
CA GLN A 622 -26.84 -57.92 -28.73
C GLN A 622 -26.35 -56.94 -29.81
N GLU A 623 -25.66 -57.50 -30.81
CA GLU A 623 -25.55 -56.91 -32.14
C GLU A 623 -26.89 -57.07 -32.88
N ALA A 624 -27.45 -55.97 -33.36
CA ALA A 624 -27.99 -55.90 -34.72
C ALA A 624 -28.02 -54.43 -35.21
N PRO A 625 -27.78 -54.16 -36.50
CA PRO A 625 -27.19 -52.91 -36.98
C PRO A 625 -28.14 -52.07 -37.86
N VAL A 626 -27.55 -51.00 -38.43
CA VAL A 626 -28.00 -50.07 -39.50
C VAL A 626 -29.06 -49.04 -39.06
N GLU A 627 -28.95 -47.73 -39.31
CA GLU A 627 -28.42 -47.05 -40.50
C GLU A 627 -28.23 -45.54 -40.22
N ALA A 628 -27.21 -44.94 -40.83
CA ALA A 628 -26.98 -43.50 -40.82
C ALA A 628 -27.94 -42.79 -41.79
N ALA A 629 -28.61 -41.73 -41.34
CA ALA A 629 -29.20 -40.72 -42.23
C ALA A 629 -29.12 -39.33 -41.58
N VAL A 630 -28.39 -38.46 -42.26
CA VAL A 630 -28.36 -37.01 -42.07
C VAL A 630 -29.59 -36.41 -42.75
N ALA A 631 -30.36 -35.55 -42.07
CA ALA A 631 -30.82 -34.24 -42.56
C ALA A 631 -31.98 -33.63 -41.72
N GLU A 632 -31.77 -32.35 -41.40
CA GLU A 632 -32.71 -31.22 -41.36
C GLU A 632 -33.78 -31.05 -40.26
N GLU A 633 -33.65 -29.86 -39.66
CA GLU A 633 -34.64 -29.02 -38.97
C GLU A 633 -36.10 -29.24 -39.38
N THR A 634 -36.97 -29.37 -38.37
CA THR A 634 -38.29 -28.73 -38.38
C THR A 634 -38.77 -28.45 -36.96
N VAL A 635 -39.34 -27.26 -36.80
CA VAL A 635 -39.94 -26.67 -35.61
C VAL A 635 -41.30 -27.32 -35.31
N SER A 636 -41.58 -27.68 -34.04
CA SER A 636 -42.87 -27.42 -33.36
C SER A 636 -42.87 -27.83 -31.88
N GLU A 637 -43.45 -26.93 -31.08
CA GLU A 637 -44.23 -27.13 -29.85
C GLU A 637 -43.58 -27.48 -28.50
N GLU A 638 -43.88 -26.58 -27.56
CA GLU A 638 -43.75 -26.64 -26.11
C GLU A 638 -44.06 -28.02 -25.51
N ALA A 639 -43.04 -28.61 -24.87
CA ALA A 639 -43.21 -29.60 -23.83
C ALA A 639 -42.91 -28.94 -22.47
N PRO A 640 -43.65 -29.27 -21.40
CA PRO A 640 -43.46 -28.67 -20.09
C PRO A 640 -42.05 -28.95 -19.58
N SER A 641 -41.43 -27.95 -18.96
CA SER A 641 -40.10 -28.06 -18.35
C SER A 641 -40.02 -29.29 -17.44
N PRO A 642 -38.97 -30.14 -17.57
CA PRO A 642 -38.72 -31.14 -16.56
C PRO A 642 -38.50 -30.41 -15.23
N THR A 643 -39.16 -30.86 -14.17
CA THR A 643 -38.87 -30.40 -12.81
C THR A 643 -37.44 -30.82 -12.50
N ARG A 644 -36.50 -29.89 -12.71
CA ARG A 644 -35.07 -30.08 -12.39
C ARG A 644 -34.95 -30.32 -10.90
N SER A 645 -34.06 -31.23 -10.51
CA SER A 645 -33.89 -31.56 -9.09
C SER A 645 -33.40 -30.31 -8.34
N PRO A 646 -33.97 -29.98 -7.16
CA PRO A 646 -33.56 -28.79 -6.39
C PRO A 646 -32.13 -28.91 -5.82
N ASP A 647 -31.50 -30.08 -5.99
CA ASP A 647 -30.16 -30.35 -5.50
C ASP A 647 -29.07 -29.97 -6.52
N GLU A 648 -29.41 -29.81 -7.81
CA GLU A 648 -28.45 -29.50 -8.87
C GLU A 648 -28.37 -28.00 -9.17
N PRO A 649 -27.16 -27.41 -9.25
CA PRO A 649 -27.01 -26.01 -9.61
C PRO A 649 -27.35 -25.77 -11.09
N TYR A 650 -28.21 -24.80 -11.39
CA TYR A 650 -28.53 -24.43 -12.77
C TYR A 650 -28.93 -22.95 -12.93
N ILE A 651 -28.96 -22.48 -14.18
CA ILE A 651 -29.50 -21.16 -14.55
C ILE A 651 -30.67 -21.36 -15.51
N GLU A 652 -31.75 -20.61 -15.34
CA GLU A 652 -32.81 -20.47 -16.33
C GLU A 652 -32.32 -19.55 -17.46
N THR A 653 -31.36 -20.06 -18.25
CA THR A 653 -30.62 -19.30 -19.28
C THR A 653 -31.56 -18.56 -20.23
N GLU A 654 -32.70 -19.13 -20.59
CA GLU A 654 -33.70 -18.52 -21.46
C GLU A 654 -34.26 -17.19 -20.93
N ARG A 655 -34.29 -17.01 -19.60
CA ARG A 655 -34.79 -15.81 -18.93
C ARG A 655 -33.70 -14.78 -18.64
N CYS A 656 -32.45 -15.01 -19.04
CA CYS A 656 -31.35 -14.11 -18.76
C CYS A 656 -31.46 -12.77 -19.52
N SER A 657 -31.35 -11.65 -18.80
CA SER A 657 -31.34 -10.28 -19.36
C SER A 657 -29.96 -9.70 -19.63
N SER A 658 -28.90 -10.50 -19.52
CA SER A 658 -27.51 -10.12 -19.77
C SER A 658 -26.99 -8.94 -18.92
N CYS A 659 -27.37 -8.84 -17.64
CA CYS A 659 -26.97 -7.76 -16.74
C CYS A 659 -25.47 -7.75 -16.34
N ASN A 660 -24.71 -8.80 -16.70
CA ASN A 660 -23.28 -9.01 -16.39
C ASN A 660 -22.93 -9.24 -14.91
N GLU A 661 -23.88 -9.26 -13.99
CA GLU A 661 -23.59 -9.37 -12.55
C GLU A 661 -22.94 -10.71 -12.16
N CYS A 662 -23.41 -11.84 -12.72
CA CYS A 662 -22.81 -13.16 -12.48
C CYS A 662 -21.42 -13.29 -13.11
N ILE A 663 -21.24 -12.80 -14.34
CA ILE A 663 -19.95 -12.80 -15.06
C ILE A 663 -18.91 -11.96 -14.30
N GLN A 664 -19.30 -10.83 -13.69
CA GLN A 664 -18.40 -10.01 -12.88
C GLN A 664 -17.99 -10.66 -11.56
N ILE A 665 -18.75 -11.65 -11.07
CA ILE A 665 -18.39 -12.42 -9.88
C ILE A 665 -17.35 -13.47 -10.26
N ASN A 666 -17.63 -14.28 -11.28
CA ASN A 666 -16.70 -15.28 -11.78
C ASN A 666 -16.98 -15.60 -13.26
N ASP A 667 -16.14 -15.12 -14.17
CA ASP A 667 -16.25 -15.27 -15.63
C ASP A 667 -15.75 -16.63 -16.15
N ARG A 668 -15.19 -17.46 -15.25
CA ARG A 668 -14.84 -18.85 -15.52
C ARG A 668 -16.00 -19.77 -15.22
N MET A 669 -16.70 -19.52 -14.12
CA MET A 669 -17.88 -20.28 -13.70
C MET A 669 -19.11 -19.93 -14.55
N PHE A 670 -19.33 -18.65 -14.85
CA PHE A 670 -20.45 -18.19 -15.67
C PHE A 670 -19.95 -17.68 -17.03
N ARG A 671 -20.58 -18.13 -18.12
CA ARG A 671 -20.31 -17.62 -19.46
C ARG A 671 -21.59 -17.30 -20.20
N TYR A 672 -21.46 -16.49 -21.23
CA TYR A 672 -22.54 -16.24 -22.18
C TYR A 672 -22.50 -17.24 -23.33
N ASN A 673 -23.67 -17.76 -23.69
CA ASN A 673 -23.87 -18.49 -24.94
C ASN A 673 -23.93 -17.50 -26.13
N GLU A 674 -24.14 -18.03 -27.34
CA GLU A 674 -24.24 -17.24 -28.58
C GLU A 674 -25.35 -16.18 -28.54
N ASN A 675 -26.41 -16.40 -27.76
CA ASN A 675 -27.54 -15.48 -27.57
C ASN A 675 -27.33 -14.47 -26.42
N LYS A 676 -26.12 -14.37 -25.86
CA LYS A 676 -25.79 -13.55 -24.67
C LYS A 676 -26.59 -13.92 -23.41
N GLN A 677 -26.97 -15.18 -23.27
CA GLN A 677 -27.64 -15.69 -22.07
C GLN A 677 -26.65 -16.46 -21.20
N ALA A 678 -26.68 -16.18 -19.89
CA ALA A 678 -25.74 -16.76 -18.94
C ALA A 678 -26.02 -18.26 -18.71
N TYR A 679 -24.98 -19.07 -18.73
CA TYR A 679 -24.99 -20.48 -18.34
C TYR A 679 -23.78 -20.79 -17.46
N ILE A 680 -23.84 -21.90 -16.73
CA ILE A 680 -22.74 -22.38 -15.91
C ILE A 680 -21.78 -23.17 -16.81
N ALA A 681 -20.58 -22.65 -17.03
CA ALA A 681 -19.58 -23.26 -17.90
C ALA A 681 -18.73 -24.30 -17.17
N ASP A 682 -18.33 -24.01 -15.93
CA ASP A 682 -17.54 -24.91 -15.09
C ASP A 682 -17.82 -24.65 -13.61
N LEU A 683 -18.50 -25.59 -12.95
CA LEU A 683 -18.81 -25.51 -11.52
C LEU A 683 -17.56 -25.55 -10.64
N SER A 684 -16.49 -26.20 -11.10
CA SER A 684 -15.24 -26.34 -10.34
C SER A 684 -14.37 -25.08 -10.38
N ALA A 685 -14.72 -24.12 -11.24
CA ALA A 685 -13.98 -22.88 -11.42
C ALA A 685 -14.32 -21.78 -10.39
N GLY A 686 -15.26 -22.04 -9.47
CA GLY A 686 -15.66 -21.13 -8.39
C GLY A 686 -15.93 -21.84 -7.07
N THR A 687 -16.44 -21.10 -6.07
CA THR A 687 -16.88 -21.64 -4.76
C THR A 687 -18.39 -21.62 -4.60
N TYR A 688 -18.94 -22.37 -3.63
CA TYR A 688 -20.38 -22.34 -3.36
C TYR A 688 -20.87 -20.93 -2.96
N GLU A 689 -20.02 -20.18 -2.26
CA GLU A 689 -20.30 -18.77 -1.95
C GLU A 689 -20.51 -17.91 -3.22
N GLU A 690 -19.73 -18.14 -4.27
CA GLU A 690 -19.81 -17.36 -5.51
C GLU A 690 -21.11 -17.59 -6.28
N ILE A 691 -21.63 -18.83 -6.31
CA ILE A 691 -22.94 -19.11 -6.92
C ILE A 691 -24.09 -18.55 -6.10
N VAL A 692 -24.01 -18.60 -4.76
CA VAL A 692 -25.02 -18.02 -3.86
C VAL A 692 -25.03 -16.50 -4.02
N ARG A 693 -23.86 -15.87 -4.08
CA ARG A 693 -23.72 -14.43 -4.33
C ARG A 693 -24.21 -14.04 -5.73
N ALA A 694 -24.02 -14.89 -6.73
CA ALA A 694 -24.56 -14.67 -8.08
C ALA A 694 -26.09 -14.75 -8.09
N ALA A 695 -26.68 -15.70 -7.36
CA ALA A 695 -28.13 -15.81 -7.19
C ALA A 695 -28.74 -14.58 -6.49
N GLU A 696 -28.13 -14.11 -5.40
CA GLU A 696 -28.57 -12.91 -4.67
C GLU A 696 -28.49 -11.63 -5.52
N ARG A 697 -27.49 -11.53 -6.40
CA ARG A 697 -27.29 -10.35 -7.25
C ARG A 697 -28.13 -10.40 -8.51
N CYS A 698 -28.56 -11.57 -8.96
CA CYS A 698 -29.34 -11.72 -10.18
C CYS A 698 -30.69 -10.98 -10.07
N GLN A 699 -30.85 -9.90 -10.83
CA GLN A 699 -32.07 -9.09 -10.85
C GLN A 699 -33.35 -9.88 -11.17
N LEU A 700 -33.23 -11.00 -11.87
CA LEU A 700 -34.36 -11.86 -12.26
C LEU A 700 -34.51 -13.12 -11.40
N ALA A 701 -33.60 -13.33 -10.44
CA ALA A 701 -33.56 -14.53 -9.59
C ALA A 701 -33.64 -15.85 -10.38
N ILE A 702 -32.85 -15.95 -11.46
CA ILE A 702 -32.84 -17.10 -12.39
C ILE A 702 -31.66 -18.06 -12.17
N ILE A 703 -30.87 -17.85 -11.12
CA ILE A 703 -29.70 -18.68 -10.78
C ILE A 703 -30.05 -19.49 -9.53
N HIS A 704 -29.97 -20.80 -9.65
CA HIS A 704 -30.30 -21.76 -8.62
C HIS A 704 -29.01 -22.44 -8.12
N PRO A 705 -28.56 -22.15 -6.88
CA PRO A 705 -27.29 -22.66 -6.37
C PRO A 705 -27.23 -24.16 -6.09
N GLY A 706 -28.37 -24.83 -5.90
CA GLY A 706 -28.41 -26.25 -5.53
C GLY A 706 -27.68 -26.55 -4.21
N LYS A 707 -27.21 -27.80 -4.05
CA LYS A 707 -26.35 -28.21 -2.92
C LYS A 707 -24.88 -27.83 -3.15
N PRO A 708 -24.12 -27.58 -2.06
CA PRO A 708 -22.69 -27.35 -2.16
C PRO A 708 -21.97 -28.58 -2.74
N TRP A 709 -21.14 -28.37 -3.76
CA TRP A 709 -20.35 -29.43 -4.38
C TRP A 709 -19.04 -29.72 -3.63
N ASN A 710 -18.56 -28.77 -2.81
CA ASN A 710 -17.40 -28.95 -1.95
C ASN A 710 -17.83 -28.91 -0.46
N PRO A 711 -17.77 -30.04 0.26
CA PRO A 711 -18.22 -30.13 1.65
C PRO A 711 -17.26 -29.50 2.68
N ASP A 712 -16.05 -29.10 2.28
CA ASP A 712 -15.02 -28.55 3.17
C ASP A 712 -14.92 -27.00 3.10
N GLU A 713 -15.86 -26.33 2.44
CA GLU A 713 -15.87 -24.86 2.36
C GLU A 713 -16.21 -24.21 3.73
N PRO A 714 -15.56 -23.08 4.09
CA PRO A 714 -15.88 -22.36 5.30
C PRO A 714 -17.32 -21.78 5.23
N ASN A 715 -18.02 -21.75 6.36
CA ASN A 715 -19.35 -21.14 6.52
C ASN A 715 -20.50 -21.79 5.70
N LEU A 716 -20.39 -23.07 5.32
CA LEU A 716 -21.40 -23.78 4.53
C LEU A 716 -22.83 -23.73 5.09
N GLU A 717 -23.02 -23.86 6.41
CA GLU A 717 -24.37 -23.79 7.01
C GLU A 717 -25.04 -22.42 6.80
N GLU A 718 -24.26 -21.33 6.83
CA GLU A 718 -24.76 -19.98 6.59
C GLU A 718 -25.07 -19.75 5.10
N LEU A 719 -24.22 -20.27 4.22
CA LEU A 719 -24.40 -20.18 2.76
C LEU A 719 -25.61 -20.98 2.29
N MET A 720 -25.83 -22.19 2.82
CA MET A 720 -27.01 -23.00 2.51
C MET A 720 -28.30 -22.29 2.93
N LYS A 721 -28.32 -21.65 4.09
CA LYS A 721 -29.48 -20.86 4.55
C LYS A 721 -29.77 -19.66 3.66
N ARG A 722 -28.72 -19.03 3.10
CA ARG A 722 -28.86 -17.93 2.12
C ARG A 722 -29.32 -18.42 0.74
N ALA A 723 -29.01 -19.67 0.39
CA ALA A 723 -29.42 -20.29 -0.86
C ALA A 723 -30.89 -20.73 -0.88
N GLU A 724 -31.51 -21.00 0.27
CA GLU A 724 -32.90 -21.49 0.41
C GLU A 724 -33.96 -20.76 -0.44
N PRO A 725 -33.96 -19.42 -0.57
CA PRO A 725 -34.95 -18.70 -1.39
C PRO A 725 -34.82 -18.95 -2.90
N PHE A 726 -33.72 -19.56 -3.34
CA PHE A 726 -33.34 -19.74 -4.74
C PHE A 726 -33.25 -21.23 -5.14
N LEU A 727 -33.67 -22.16 -4.28
CA LEU A 727 -33.70 -23.61 -4.56
C LEU A 727 -34.97 -24.06 -5.27
#